data_AF-A0A2Z6D4K4-F1
#
_entry.id   AF-A0A2Z6D4K4-F1
#
_cell.length_a   1.000
_cell.length_b   1.000
_cell.length_c   1.000
_cell.angle_alpha   90.00
_cell.angle_beta   90.00
_cell.angle_gamma   90.00
#
_symmetry.space_group_name_H-M   'P 1'
#
loop_
_entity.id
_entity.type
_entity.pdbx_description
1 polymer ?
#
loop_
_entity_poly.entity_id
_entity_poly.type
_entity_poly.pdbx_seq_one_letter_code
_entity_poly.pdbx_strand_id
1 'polypeptide(L)'
;MATNSTLQPIELTGQYEIASRPTTDKPTEVTKTNPCPHCGKPDWCYSIGELTVCNRDAEPASGWERTAKSDRNGKPYYALATRKKSPRKKGKQEYVYTDTAGNPLIKVVVIRPGKTRDKDVFQEYWNGTRWVKAKDFPPELKRSHQQQVTIYRYAEVQDAIAAGKSIYMVEGEGVADSLWSRDIAATTNIGGAGKYRSYGDYKAALEGANLVLCPDRDEPGLKHMEDINRDFPDAKWLYAPPSKFYWTHLPKNGGLDIKDWIEDGATPDDIRGAIQDKQIAKLENLIQPSNQPSAKKWTQSSLAEEVAETYREKLAWHVGNKCWYWYEREKVGMWSEVPDETVGRLVTTEAKARIGATFKHDFVAGTIKFLKYHLAVEKWVEQQGLIPLMDGVLNPKTMQLLPHASGYRFLWQLPYKWSDRIIGCQKVTDWLSETMMADAILVQLLRAYLKAIVTGRADLHRFLECIGPGGSGKSTFQWLATALVGIDNTAVTTLKQLEANRFETASLYGKRLVLITDSERYGGDVSNLKAITGEDIIRNERKGIQQTKGFKFPGMVMIAANEAIQSNDYTSGLKRRRLTVPFLNQIPPHLRRNLESEFEPYLPGVLQWVLEMPDDEMVKLVVDTANSVSSLASFSGEFLLDTNPLADWLDNCAVYDPKAKTYVGTLDKPAEHYLYASYCRWMSGTGSKAVSLRRFSECLIDVCRNQLGLSDIAKGRDNQGAYITGIDLRHYGNQHLPRFVTGKAAMSDESVMNSDGLSDGSVTGETLASDGSDGSDGLFTSEKTQKTTSSCENRNIPSNEAQPGTVPITSVNPSPPTVSTVTPSVTVTDKELIEPSLMALEVGDKAVYQGVEGEIVGTIGINYFIDLGSSTIMVTPDDLQRL
;
A
#
# COMPACT_ATOMS: atom_id res chain seq x y z
N MET A 1 -18.42 -52.95 -54.59
CA MET A 1 -18.60 -53.89 -53.45
C MET A 1 -17.58 -54.98 -53.65
N ALA A 2 -16.41 -54.94 -52.97
CA ALA A 2 -16.16 -55.49 -51.63
C ALA A 2 -16.39 -57.01 -51.63
N THR A 3 -15.44 -57.91 -51.32
CA THR A 3 -14.48 -57.93 -50.21
C THR A 3 -13.37 -58.96 -50.49
N ASN A 4 -12.16 -58.78 -49.93
CA ASN A 4 -11.29 -59.90 -49.56
C ASN A 4 -10.42 -59.56 -48.34
N SER A 5 -10.24 -60.56 -47.48
CA SER A 5 -9.62 -60.53 -46.15
C SER A 5 -8.17 -61.01 -46.15
N THR A 6 -7.28 -60.38 -45.37
CA THR A 6 -6.19 -61.08 -44.65
C THR A 6 -5.61 -60.24 -43.50
N LEU A 7 -5.23 -60.94 -42.42
CA LEU A 7 -4.55 -60.49 -41.19
C LEU A 7 -3.14 -59.90 -41.41
N GLN A 8 -2.75 -58.91 -40.58
CA GLN A 8 -1.39 -58.61 -40.04
C GLN A 8 -1.43 -57.29 -39.21
N PRO A 9 -0.35 -56.80 -38.53
CA PRO A 9 0.26 -57.26 -37.28
C PRO A 9 0.34 -56.15 -36.19
N ILE A 10 0.90 -56.49 -35.02
CA ILE A 10 1.11 -55.61 -33.85
C ILE A 10 2.33 -54.70 -34.08
N GLU A 11 2.16 -53.38 -33.98
CA GLU A 11 3.25 -52.38 -34.02
C GLU A 11 3.58 -51.81 -32.63
N LEU A 12 4.86 -51.91 -32.28
CA LEU A 12 5.54 -51.24 -31.17
C LEU A 12 6.07 -49.88 -31.67
N THR A 13 5.64 -48.76 -31.08
CA THR A 13 6.31 -47.46 -31.30
C THR A 13 6.40 -46.66 -30.00
N GLY A 14 7.55 -46.76 -29.34
CA GLY A 14 7.95 -45.90 -28.21
C GLY A 14 9.06 -44.96 -28.64
N GLN A 15 8.87 -43.66 -28.41
CA GLN A 15 9.77 -42.56 -28.78
C GLN A 15 10.98 -42.44 -27.82
N TYR A 16 12.14 -42.01 -28.35
CA TYR A 16 13.44 -41.90 -27.67
C TYR A 16 13.93 -40.43 -27.66
N GLU A 17 14.53 -39.97 -26.55
CA GLU A 17 15.25 -38.68 -26.45
C GLU A 17 16.78 -38.88 -26.47
N ILE A 18 17.50 -38.03 -27.21
CA ILE A 18 18.94 -38.07 -27.46
C ILE A 18 19.62 -36.88 -26.77
N ALA A 19 20.67 -37.10 -25.98
CA ALA A 19 21.51 -36.05 -25.40
C ALA A 19 22.81 -35.80 -26.20
N SER A 20 23.22 -34.54 -26.34
CA SER A 20 24.30 -34.01 -27.20
C SER A 20 25.72 -34.08 -26.58
N ARG A 21 26.73 -33.71 -27.39
CA ARG A 21 28.23 -33.94 -27.42
C ARG A 21 29.09 -33.34 -26.26
N PRO A 22 30.43 -33.61 -26.10
CA PRO A 22 31.52 -33.70 -27.11
C PRO A 22 32.56 -34.87 -27.02
N THR A 23 33.16 -35.20 -28.17
CA THR A 23 34.11 -36.29 -28.43
C THR A 23 35.57 -35.83 -28.35
N THR A 24 36.37 -36.41 -27.45
CA THR A 24 37.84 -36.17 -27.36
C THR A 24 38.71 -37.43 -27.45
N ASP A 25 38.13 -38.58 -27.81
CA ASP A 25 38.91 -39.81 -28.01
C ASP A 25 39.38 -39.95 -29.48
N LYS A 26 40.65 -40.35 -29.66
CA LYS A 26 41.23 -40.60 -31.00
C LYS A 26 40.66 -41.90 -31.59
N PRO A 27 40.35 -41.94 -32.90
CA PRO A 27 39.85 -43.16 -33.55
C PRO A 27 40.93 -44.24 -33.62
N THR A 28 40.56 -45.47 -33.26
CA THR A 28 41.40 -46.67 -33.36
C THR A 28 40.88 -47.56 -34.48
N GLU A 29 41.68 -47.79 -35.52
CA GLU A 29 41.28 -48.62 -36.66
C GLU A 29 41.19 -50.10 -36.29
N VAL A 30 40.27 -50.81 -36.94
CA VAL A 30 40.14 -52.27 -36.80
C VAL A 30 41.35 -52.98 -37.41
N THR A 31 41.65 -54.19 -36.94
CA THR A 31 42.81 -54.98 -37.41
C THR A 31 42.42 -56.42 -37.72
N LYS A 32 43.35 -57.23 -38.24
CA LYS A 32 43.12 -58.67 -38.47
C LYS A 32 42.80 -59.45 -37.20
N THR A 33 43.34 -59.02 -36.05
CA THR A 33 43.09 -59.66 -34.75
C THR A 33 41.86 -59.09 -34.04
N ASN A 34 41.34 -57.94 -34.48
CA ASN A 34 40.12 -57.34 -33.95
C ASN A 34 39.32 -56.68 -35.10
N PRO A 35 38.60 -57.49 -35.91
CA PRO A 35 37.84 -56.99 -37.05
C PRO A 35 36.61 -56.19 -36.62
N CYS A 36 36.04 -55.41 -37.53
CA CYS A 36 34.81 -54.67 -37.27
C CYS A 36 33.68 -55.61 -36.82
N PRO A 37 33.02 -55.37 -35.67
CA PRO A 37 31.96 -56.24 -35.17
C PRO A 37 30.71 -56.25 -36.07
N HIS A 38 30.51 -55.22 -36.90
CA HIS A 38 29.35 -55.09 -37.79
C HIS A 38 29.53 -55.77 -39.13
N CYS A 39 30.67 -55.53 -39.81
CA CYS A 39 30.90 -56.06 -41.15
C CYS A 39 31.92 -57.21 -41.20
N GLY A 40 32.54 -57.56 -40.07
CA GLY A 40 33.52 -58.64 -39.94
C GLY A 40 34.84 -58.41 -40.70
N LYS A 41 35.10 -57.19 -41.19
CA LYS A 41 36.30 -56.87 -42.00
C LYS A 41 37.41 -56.26 -41.14
N PRO A 42 38.69 -56.56 -41.44
CA PRO A 42 39.83 -56.16 -40.62
C PRO A 42 40.41 -54.78 -40.98
N ASP A 43 39.70 -53.98 -41.77
CA ASP A 43 40.17 -52.70 -42.32
C ASP A 43 39.04 -51.67 -42.49
N TRP A 44 39.43 -50.39 -42.62
CA TRP A 44 38.60 -49.21 -42.93
C TRP A 44 37.53 -48.81 -41.90
N CYS A 45 37.17 -49.67 -40.96
CA CYS A 45 36.30 -49.32 -39.85
C CYS A 45 37.14 -48.86 -38.65
N TYR A 46 36.54 -48.15 -37.71
CA TYR A 46 37.26 -47.69 -36.54
C TYR A 46 36.36 -47.65 -35.32
N SER A 47 36.97 -47.63 -34.15
CA SER A 47 36.32 -47.46 -32.85
C SER A 47 36.74 -46.13 -32.24
N ILE A 48 35.83 -45.47 -31.53
CA ILE A 48 36.10 -44.30 -30.71
C ILE A 48 35.63 -44.67 -29.30
N GLY A 49 36.57 -45.07 -28.44
CA GLY A 49 36.25 -45.70 -27.16
C GLY A 49 35.44 -46.98 -27.38
N GLU A 50 34.27 -47.06 -26.75
CA GLU A 50 33.34 -48.20 -26.84
C GLU A 50 32.32 -48.07 -28.00
N LEU A 51 32.40 -46.99 -28.78
CA LEU A 51 31.59 -46.79 -29.98
C LEU A 51 32.33 -47.32 -31.20
N THR A 52 31.60 -47.90 -32.15
CA THR A 52 32.15 -48.44 -33.39
C THR A 52 31.52 -47.74 -34.59
N VAL A 53 32.31 -47.49 -35.62
CA VAL A 53 31.87 -46.92 -36.90
C VAL A 53 32.17 -47.93 -38.01
N CYS A 54 31.11 -48.40 -38.66
CA CYS A 54 31.24 -49.22 -39.85
C CYS A 54 31.17 -48.35 -41.10
N ASN A 55 32.31 -48.10 -41.76
CA ASN A 55 32.36 -47.32 -43.00
C ASN A 55 31.66 -48.00 -44.19
N ARG A 56 31.32 -49.29 -44.06
CA ARG A 56 30.61 -50.09 -45.06
C ARG A 56 29.09 -50.15 -44.88
N ASP A 57 28.52 -49.32 -43.99
CA ASP A 57 27.08 -49.22 -43.74
C ASP A 57 26.40 -50.56 -43.39
N ALA A 58 27.13 -51.46 -42.73
CA ALA A 58 26.52 -52.70 -42.23
C ALA A 58 25.52 -52.37 -41.11
N GLU A 59 24.45 -53.15 -41.04
CA GLU A 59 23.53 -53.15 -39.90
C GLU A 59 24.28 -53.45 -38.60
N PRO A 60 23.81 -52.92 -37.44
CA PRO A 60 24.46 -53.16 -36.17
C PRO A 60 24.53 -54.66 -35.85
N ALA A 61 25.63 -55.08 -35.21
CA ALA A 61 25.81 -56.48 -34.84
C ALA A 61 24.82 -56.84 -33.73
N SER A 62 24.54 -58.13 -33.53
CA SER A 62 23.67 -58.56 -32.43
C SER A 62 24.16 -57.98 -31.09
N GLY A 63 23.28 -57.30 -30.35
CA GLY A 63 23.63 -56.59 -29.11
C GLY A 63 24.13 -55.15 -29.29
N TRP A 64 24.16 -54.62 -30.52
CA TRP A 64 24.50 -53.23 -30.82
C TRP A 64 23.27 -52.47 -31.37
N GLU A 65 23.23 -51.16 -31.13
CA GLU A 65 22.19 -50.25 -31.62
C GLU A 65 22.82 -49.04 -32.35
N ARG A 66 22.12 -48.58 -33.39
CA ARG A 66 22.50 -47.38 -34.14
C ARG A 66 22.19 -46.14 -33.32
N THR A 67 23.21 -45.35 -33.02
CA THR A 67 23.01 -44.07 -32.34
C THR A 67 22.53 -43.00 -33.32
N ALA A 68 21.94 -41.93 -32.79
CA ALA A 68 21.52 -40.78 -33.60
C ALA A 68 22.67 -39.83 -33.99
N LYS A 69 23.90 -40.11 -33.56
CA LYS A 69 25.07 -39.30 -33.88
C LYS A 69 25.86 -39.99 -35.00
N SER A 70 26.39 -39.16 -35.90
CA SER A 70 27.28 -39.60 -36.96
C SER A 70 28.65 -38.90 -36.88
N ASP A 71 29.63 -39.49 -37.53
CA ASP A 71 30.93 -38.89 -37.79
C ASP A 71 30.84 -37.73 -38.79
N ARG A 72 31.97 -37.07 -39.08
CA ARG A 72 32.04 -35.95 -40.03
C ARG A 72 31.61 -36.33 -41.45
N ASN A 73 31.64 -37.62 -41.79
CA ASN A 73 31.27 -38.15 -43.10
C ASN A 73 29.84 -38.71 -43.11
N GLY A 74 29.05 -38.47 -42.06
CA GLY A 74 27.66 -38.90 -41.96
C GLY A 74 27.47 -40.35 -41.54
N LYS A 75 28.54 -41.10 -41.23
CA LYS A 75 28.47 -42.51 -40.81
C LYS A 75 28.01 -42.60 -39.35
N PRO A 76 26.97 -43.38 -39.04
CA PRO A 76 26.42 -43.47 -37.70
C PRO A 76 27.41 -44.16 -36.74
N TYR A 77 27.44 -43.73 -35.49
CA TYR A 77 28.08 -44.52 -34.43
C TYR A 77 27.15 -45.65 -33.99
N TYR A 78 27.70 -46.83 -33.76
CA TYR A 78 27.02 -47.94 -33.10
C TYR A 78 27.48 -48.06 -31.65
N ALA A 79 26.55 -48.35 -30.75
CA ALA A 79 26.81 -48.57 -29.32
C ALA A 79 26.23 -49.92 -28.90
N LEU A 80 26.71 -50.51 -27.81
CA LEU A 80 26.08 -51.69 -27.21
C LEU A 80 24.67 -51.33 -26.69
N ALA A 81 23.68 -52.12 -27.08
CA ALA A 81 22.28 -51.87 -26.75
C ALA A 81 22.04 -51.91 -25.24
N THR A 82 21.51 -50.82 -24.68
CA THR A 82 21.26 -50.74 -23.23
C THR A 82 19.91 -51.39 -22.89
N ARG A 83 19.94 -52.53 -22.19
CA ARG A 83 18.72 -53.31 -21.86
C ARG A 83 17.77 -52.50 -20.96
N LYS A 84 16.51 -52.36 -21.38
CA LYS A 84 15.42 -51.85 -20.53
C LYS A 84 14.98 -52.94 -19.55
N LYS A 85 14.76 -52.61 -18.27
CA LYS A 85 14.37 -53.58 -17.22
C LYS A 85 13.14 -54.41 -17.65
N SER A 86 13.24 -55.73 -17.52
CA SER A 86 12.13 -56.65 -17.78
C SER A 86 10.98 -56.43 -16.76
N PRO A 87 9.70 -56.66 -17.13
CA PRO A 87 8.58 -56.59 -16.20
C PRO A 87 8.78 -57.54 -15.01
N ARG A 88 8.74 -57.01 -13.78
CA ARG A 88 8.93 -57.79 -12.55
C ARG A 88 7.65 -58.60 -12.23
N LYS A 89 7.82 -59.83 -11.72
CA LYS A 89 6.71 -60.74 -11.35
C LYS A 89 5.77 -60.09 -10.30
N LYS A 90 4.46 -60.36 -10.41
CA LYS A 90 3.43 -59.92 -9.45
C LYS A 90 3.70 -60.53 -8.06
N GLY A 91 3.62 -59.74 -6.99
CA GLY A 91 3.87 -60.22 -5.63
C GLY A 91 3.79 -59.16 -4.55
N LYS A 92 3.73 -59.60 -3.29
CA LYS A 92 3.81 -58.77 -2.07
C LYS A 92 5.11 -59.09 -1.34
N GLN A 93 5.87 -58.07 -0.97
CA GLN A 93 7.09 -58.19 -0.17
C GLN A 93 6.94 -57.35 1.10
N GLU A 94 7.44 -57.85 2.23
CA GLU A 94 7.36 -57.18 3.52
C GLU A 94 8.75 -57.16 4.16
N TYR A 95 9.19 -55.97 4.58
CA TYR A 95 10.50 -55.75 5.18
C TYR A 95 10.33 -55.10 6.55
N VAL A 96 10.84 -55.74 7.60
CA VAL A 96 10.69 -55.27 8.98
C VAL A 96 11.97 -54.62 9.44
N TYR A 97 11.84 -53.42 10.02
CA TYR A 97 12.89 -52.67 10.68
C TYR A 97 12.68 -52.74 12.20
N THR A 98 13.78 -52.87 12.92
CA THR A 98 13.80 -53.02 14.37
C THR A 98 14.47 -51.82 15.05
N ASP A 99 14.39 -51.77 16.37
CA ASP A 99 15.32 -50.99 17.20
C ASP A 99 16.66 -51.76 17.39
N THR A 100 17.57 -51.17 18.17
CA THR A 100 18.86 -51.79 18.52
C THR A 100 18.74 -53.02 19.41
N ALA A 101 17.59 -53.24 20.06
CA ALA A 101 17.31 -54.41 20.89
C ALA A 101 16.60 -55.54 20.10
N GLY A 102 16.33 -55.33 18.81
CA GLY A 102 15.66 -56.30 17.93
C GLY A 102 14.12 -56.24 18.00
N ASN A 103 13.52 -55.26 18.67
CA ASN A 103 12.07 -55.11 18.70
C ASN A 103 11.56 -54.53 17.38
N PRO A 104 10.47 -55.06 16.80
CA PRO A 104 9.91 -54.56 15.55
C PRO A 104 9.31 -53.15 15.73
N LEU A 105 9.66 -52.22 14.83
CA LEU A 105 9.16 -50.85 14.83
C LEU A 105 8.34 -50.54 13.58
N ILE A 106 8.95 -50.63 12.40
CA ILE A 106 8.35 -50.20 11.13
C ILE A 106 8.44 -51.33 10.12
N LYS A 107 7.36 -51.60 9.41
CA LYS A 107 7.30 -52.57 8.32
C LYS A 107 7.01 -51.87 7.00
N VAL A 108 7.91 -52.00 6.05
CA VAL A 108 7.75 -51.53 4.67
C VAL A 108 7.08 -52.62 3.84
N VAL A 109 5.90 -52.32 3.31
CA VAL A 109 5.13 -53.25 2.46
C VAL A 109 5.20 -52.76 1.03
N VAL A 110 5.68 -53.63 0.13
CA VAL A 110 5.79 -53.37 -1.31
C VAL A 110 4.86 -54.32 -2.06
N ILE A 111 3.84 -53.76 -2.72
CA ILE A 111 2.90 -54.52 -3.55
C ILE A 111 3.21 -54.23 -5.02
N ARG A 112 3.44 -55.29 -5.80
CA ARG A 112 3.69 -55.23 -7.24
C ARG A 112 2.52 -55.88 -8.00
N PRO A 113 1.69 -55.11 -8.73
CA PRO A 113 0.57 -55.64 -9.51
C PRO A 113 0.96 -56.37 -10.81
N GLY A 114 2.24 -56.35 -11.23
CA GLY A 114 2.75 -57.11 -12.39
C GLY A 114 3.04 -56.30 -13.67
N LYS A 115 3.11 -54.96 -13.58
CA LYS A 115 3.58 -54.07 -14.66
C LYS A 115 4.96 -53.47 -14.33
N THR A 116 5.67 -52.97 -15.34
CA THR A 116 7.09 -52.54 -15.25
C THR A 116 7.36 -51.38 -14.29
N ARG A 117 6.36 -50.54 -13.94
CA ARG A 117 6.57 -49.30 -13.17
C ARG A 117 5.61 -49.03 -12.01
N ASP A 118 4.49 -49.74 -11.90
CA ASP A 118 3.55 -49.52 -10.79
C ASP A 118 3.97 -50.40 -9.60
N LYS A 119 4.42 -49.78 -8.50
CA LYS A 119 4.59 -50.41 -7.19
C LYS A 119 3.91 -49.53 -6.15
N ASP A 120 3.11 -50.14 -5.27
CA ASP A 120 2.58 -49.46 -4.10
C ASP A 120 3.50 -49.74 -2.93
N VAL A 121 4.09 -48.69 -2.36
CA VAL A 121 4.97 -48.78 -1.19
C VAL A 121 4.33 -48.00 -0.06
N PHE A 122 4.08 -48.67 1.07
CA PHE A 122 3.55 -48.02 2.27
C PHE A 122 4.16 -48.62 3.53
N GLN A 123 4.06 -47.88 4.64
CA GLN A 123 4.60 -48.26 5.93
C GLN A 123 3.49 -48.63 6.92
N GLU A 124 3.72 -49.69 7.67
CA GLU A 124 2.94 -50.09 8.85
C GLU A 124 3.83 -49.98 10.10
N TYR A 125 3.24 -49.61 11.24
CA TYR A 125 3.91 -49.37 12.51
C TYR A 125 3.46 -50.41 13.53
N TRP A 126 4.40 -50.91 14.32
CA TRP A 126 4.13 -51.89 15.37
C TRP A 126 3.55 -51.19 16.60
N ASN A 127 2.34 -51.59 17.02
CA ASN A 127 1.70 -51.04 18.22
C ASN A 127 1.91 -51.87 19.50
N GLY A 128 2.81 -52.87 19.46
CA GLY A 128 3.02 -53.85 20.53
C GLY A 128 2.24 -55.16 20.35
N THR A 129 1.17 -55.18 19.54
CA THR A 129 0.34 -56.38 19.32
C THR A 129 0.12 -56.71 17.83
N ARG A 130 0.03 -55.70 16.97
CA ARG A 130 -0.21 -55.84 15.52
C ARG A 130 0.41 -54.70 14.72
N TRP A 131 0.55 -54.94 13.42
CA TRP A 131 0.91 -53.92 12.44
C TRP A 131 -0.27 -53.01 12.12
N VAL A 132 -0.08 -51.70 12.21
CA VAL A 132 -1.10 -50.68 11.98
C VAL A 132 -0.63 -49.72 10.89
N LYS A 133 -1.51 -49.32 9.96
CA LYS A 133 -1.15 -48.39 8.89
C LYS A 133 -0.78 -47.01 9.45
N ALA A 134 0.15 -46.33 8.78
CA ALA A 134 0.67 -45.02 9.22
C ALA A 134 -0.38 -43.92 9.50
N LYS A 135 -1.58 -44.03 8.92
CA LYS A 135 -2.70 -43.08 9.13
C LYS A 135 -3.52 -43.37 10.40
N ASP A 136 -3.49 -44.61 10.86
CA ASP A 136 -4.30 -45.11 11.98
C ASP A 136 -3.42 -45.28 13.25
N PHE A 137 -2.18 -44.77 13.22
CA PHE A 137 -1.19 -44.87 14.29
C PHE A 137 -0.99 -43.50 14.97
N PRO A 138 -0.88 -43.43 16.31
CA PRO A 138 -0.72 -42.16 17.02
C PRO A 138 0.50 -41.36 16.54
N PRO A 139 0.37 -40.05 16.23
CA PRO A 139 1.47 -39.24 15.68
C PRO A 139 2.73 -39.18 16.55
N GLU A 140 2.57 -39.12 17.87
CA GLU A 140 3.68 -39.06 18.82
C GLU A 140 4.49 -40.36 18.83
N LEU A 141 3.81 -41.52 18.91
CA LEU A 141 4.45 -42.83 18.80
C LEU A 141 5.06 -43.05 17.41
N LYS A 142 4.41 -42.57 16.35
CA LYS A 142 4.95 -42.63 14.99
C LYS A 142 6.32 -41.94 14.92
N ARG A 143 6.44 -40.73 15.48
CA ARG A 143 7.69 -39.98 15.51
C ARG A 143 8.75 -40.70 16.34
N SER A 144 8.35 -41.29 17.48
CA SER A 144 9.24 -42.10 18.31
C SER A 144 9.81 -43.29 17.54
N HIS A 145 8.97 -44.09 16.87
CA HIS A 145 9.41 -45.23 16.05
C HIS A 145 10.31 -44.79 14.90
N GLN A 146 10.01 -43.66 14.25
CA GLN A 146 10.85 -43.10 13.19
C GLN A 146 12.20 -42.58 13.67
N GLN A 147 12.38 -42.30 14.96
CA GLN A 147 13.65 -41.85 15.53
C GLN A 147 14.50 -43.01 16.07
N GLN A 148 13.86 -44.12 16.43
CA GLN A 148 14.51 -45.32 16.97
C GLN A 148 14.83 -46.38 15.90
N VAL A 149 14.28 -46.24 14.70
CA VAL A 149 14.48 -47.19 13.60
C VAL A 149 15.94 -47.23 13.16
N THR A 150 16.48 -48.44 13.02
CA THR A 150 17.86 -48.65 12.56
C THR A 150 17.93 -48.98 11.08
N ILE A 151 19.12 -49.35 10.60
CA ILE A 151 19.33 -49.93 9.27
C ILE A 151 18.59 -51.28 9.11
N TYR A 152 18.33 -51.68 7.86
CA TYR A 152 17.70 -52.97 7.55
C TYR A 152 18.62 -54.16 7.93
N ARG A 153 18.06 -55.22 8.52
CA ARG A 153 18.80 -56.39 9.05
C ARG A 153 19.89 -56.03 10.08
N TYR A 154 19.55 -55.15 11.02
CA TYR A 154 20.49 -54.62 11.99
C TYR A 154 21.28 -55.71 12.74
N ALA A 155 20.60 -56.72 13.30
CA ALA A 155 21.25 -57.79 14.05
C ALA A 155 22.24 -58.59 13.19
N GLU A 156 21.83 -59.02 11.99
CA GLU A 156 22.72 -59.78 11.10
C GLU A 156 23.89 -58.93 10.58
N VAL A 157 23.69 -57.63 10.43
CA VAL A 157 24.77 -56.69 10.08
C VAL A 157 25.74 -56.53 11.25
N GLN A 158 25.28 -56.43 12.50
CA GLN A 158 26.17 -56.41 13.67
C GLN A 158 27.00 -57.70 13.76
N ASP A 159 26.39 -58.86 13.52
CA ASP A 159 27.11 -60.15 13.50
C ASP A 159 28.17 -60.18 12.39
N ALA A 160 27.84 -59.65 11.20
CA ALA A 160 28.77 -59.56 10.08
C ALA A 160 29.94 -58.58 10.37
N ILE A 161 29.67 -57.45 11.03
CA ILE A 161 30.69 -56.50 11.49
C ILE A 161 31.61 -57.18 12.51
N ALA A 162 31.06 -57.89 13.49
CA ALA A 162 31.83 -58.64 14.49
C ALA A 162 32.70 -59.74 13.85
N ALA A 163 32.23 -60.34 12.76
CA ALA A 163 32.98 -61.32 11.96
C ALA A 163 33.99 -60.68 11.00
N GLY A 164 34.11 -59.35 10.95
CA GLY A 164 35.01 -58.61 10.06
C GLY A 164 34.63 -58.66 8.58
N LYS A 165 33.39 -59.05 8.24
CA LYS A 165 32.90 -59.08 6.85
C LYS A 165 32.64 -57.65 6.33
N SER A 166 32.83 -57.43 5.03
CA SER A 166 32.44 -56.18 4.38
C SER A 166 30.93 -56.05 4.31
N ILE A 167 30.40 -54.85 4.60
CA ILE A 167 28.96 -54.56 4.60
C ILE A 167 28.63 -53.73 3.37
N TYR A 168 27.74 -54.23 2.51
CA TYR A 168 27.33 -53.57 1.28
C TYR A 168 26.10 -52.70 1.51
N MET A 169 26.23 -51.39 1.36
CA MET A 169 25.12 -50.43 1.42
C MET A 169 24.47 -50.29 0.05
N VAL A 170 23.20 -50.68 -0.05
CA VAL A 170 22.39 -50.63 -1.29
C VAL A 170 21.15 -49.76 -1.07
N GLU A 171 20.43 -49.39 -2.14
CA GLU A 171 19.27 -48.47 -2.05
C GLU A 171 17.94 -49.11 -1.66
N GLY A 172 17.83 -50.43 -1.71
CA GLY A 172 16.56 -51.12 -1.47
C GLY A 172 16.68 -52.46 -0.76
N GLU A 173 15.67 -52.78 0.05
CA GLU A 173 15.65 -53.96 0.92
C GLU A 173 15.73 -55.26 0.12
N GLY A 174 15.01 -55.31 -1.00
CA GLY A 174 15.03 -56.48 -1.89
C GLY A 174 16.35 -56.69 -2.64
N VAL A 175 17.18 -55.67 -2.75
CA VAL A 175 18.56 -55.78 -3.28
C VAL A 175 19.46 -56.36 -2.19
N ALA A 176 19.34 -55.85 -0.95
CA ALA A 176 20.07 -56.38 0.20
C ALA A 176 19.78 -57.87 0.41
N ASP A 177 18.51 -58.30 0.38
CA ASP A 177 18.15 -59.72 0.50
C ASP A 177 18.74 -60.59 -0.62
N SER A 178 18.92 -60.04 -1.83
CA SER A 178 19.50 -60.76 -2.97
C SER A 178 21.01 -60.99 -2.81
N LEU A 179 21.69 -60.13 -2.05
CA LEU A 179 23.10 -60.28 -1.64
C LEU A 179 23.24 -61.27 -0.48
N TRP A 180 22.34 -61.19 0.51
CA TRP A 180 22.30 -62.15 1.62
C TRP A 180 22.09 -63.59 1.15
N SER A 181 21.28 -63.82 0.10
CA SER A 181 21.09 -65.15 -0.48
C SER A 181 22.36 -65.74 -1.13
N ARG A 182 23.46 -64.98 -1.17
CA ARG A 182 24.77 -65.34 -1.74
C ARG A 182 25.91 -65.16 -0.73
N ASP A 183 25.59 -65.10 0.57
CA ASP A 183 26.54 -64.89 1.67
C ASP A 183 27.36 -63.58 1.52
N ILE A 184 26.69 -62.52 1.07
CA ILE A 184 27.22 -61.16 1.05
C ILE A 184 26.39 -60.32 2.01
N ALA A 185 27.02 -59.83 3.08
CA ALA A 185 26.35 -59.01 4.09
C ALA A 185 26.00 -57.63 3.50
N ALA A 186 24.72 -57.26 3.54
CA ALA A 186 24.23 -56.03 2.92
C ALA A 186 23.11 -55.37 3.74
N THR A 187 22.96 -54.05 3.61
CA THR A 187 21.94 -53.27 4.31
C THR A 187 21.43 -52.10 3.48
N THR A 188 20.39 -51.42 3.98
CA THR A 188 19.83 -50.19 3.41
C THR A 188 19.14 -49.35 4.49
N ASN A 189 18.87 -48.07 4.20
CA ASN A 189 18.08 -47.18 5.04
C ASN A 189 16.60 -47.20 4.66
N ILE A 190 15.73 -46.94 5.64
CA ILE A 190 14.30 -46.81 5.36
C ILE A 190 14.02 -45.61 4.44
N GLY A 191 13.09 -45.78 3.51
CA GLY A 191 12.62 -44.72 2.61
C GLY A 191 13.42 -44.57 1.30
N GLY A 192 14.51 -45.33 1.11
CA GLY A 192 15.28 -45.37 -0.14
C GLY A 192 16.10 -44.10 -0.42
N ALA A 193 16.37 -43.87 -1.71
CA ALA A 193 17.23 -42.79 -2.19
C ALA A 193 16.80 -41.39 -1.70
N GLY A 194 17.76 -40.63 -1.16
CA GLY A 194 17.55 -39.27 -0.65
C GLY A 194 16.88 -39.20 0.74
N LYS A 195 16.65 -40.34 1.40
CA LYS A 195 16.02 -40.42 2.74
C LYS A 195 16.97 -40.88 3.84
N TYR A 196 18.27 -40.99 3.56
CA TYR A 196 19.28 -41.38 4.53
C TYR A 196 19.25 -40.55 5.82
N ARG A 197 19.04 -39.23 5.73
CA ARG A 197 18.98 -38.35 6.91
C ARG A 197 17.58 -38.12 7.47
N SER A 198 16.56 -38.83 7.00
CA SER A 198 15.15 -38.54 7.32
C SER A 198 14.58 -39.29 8.53
N TYR A 199 15.21 -40.39 8.97
CA TYR A 199 14.61 -41.35 9.91
C TYR A 199 15.58 -41.81 11.02
N GLY A 200 16.49 -40.95 11.45
CA GLY A 200 17.43 -41.24 12.54
C GLY A 200 18.90 -41.12 12.13
N ASP A 201 19.79 -41.41 13.08
CA ASP A 201 21.24 -41.46 12.87
C ASP A 201 21.69 -42.89 12.62
N TYR A 202 21.95 -43.21 11.35
CA TYR A 202 22.46 -44.54 10.96
C TYR A 202 23.97 -44.68 11.16
N LYS A 203 24.68 -43.60 11.49
CA LYS A 203 26.13 -43.62 11.65
C LYS A 203 26.55 -44.57 12.76
N ALA A 204 25.87 -44.48 13.91
CA ALA A 204 26.12 -45.33 15.06
C ALA A 204 25.88 -46.82 14.76
N ALA A 205 24.94 -47.16 13.88
CA ALA A 205 24.63 -48.54 13.53
C ALA A 205 25.69 -49.21 12.63
N LEU A 206 26.55 -48.42 11.98
CA LEU A 206 27.58 -48.89 11.04
C LEU A 206 28.99 -48.52 11.49
N GLU A 207 29.14 -48.08 12.74
CA GLU A 207 30.44 -47.76 13.31
C GLU A 207 31.33 -49.02 13.34
N GLY A 208 32.57 -48.89 12.85
CA GLY A 208 33.51 -50.01 12.72
C GLY A 208 33.26 -50.96 11.54
N ALA A 209 32.23 -50.73 10.72
CA ALA A 209 31.96 -51.55 9.54
C ALA A 209 32.95 -51.29 8.39
N ASN A 210 33.40 -52.35 7.73
CA ASN A 210 34.10 -52.27 6.43
C ASN A 210 33.07 -52.00 5.31
N LEU A 211 32.69 -50.73 5.13
CA LEU A 211 31.57 -50.35 4.29
C LEU A 211 31.93 -50.33 2.79
N VAL A 212 31.04 -50.90 1.97
CA VAL A 212 31.08 -50.85 0.50
C VAL A 212 29.79 -50.18 -0.01
N LEU A 213 29.89 -49.02 -0.63
CA LEU A 213 28.76 -48.27 -1.17
C LEU A 213 28.43 -48.74 -2.60
N CYS A 214 27.18 -49.10 -2.82
CA CYS A 214 26.69 -49.66 -4.08
C CYS A 214 25.54 -48.83 -4.65
N PRO A 215 25.83 -47.73 -5.37
CA PRO A 215 24.80 -46.90 -5.97
C PRO A 215 24.04 -47.64 -7.06
N ASP A 216 22.75 -47.34 -7.23
CA ASP A 216 22.04 -47.61 -8.47
C ASP A 216 22.67 -46.76 -9.58
N ARG A 217 22.69 -47.30 -10.80
CA ARG A 217 23.31 -46.65 -11.96
C ARG A 217 22.43 -45.54 -12.54
N ASP A 218 22.09 -44.55 -11.72
CA ASP A 218 21.40 -43.32 -12.08
C ASP A 218 21.83 -42.13 -11.19
N GLU A 219 21.40 -40.92 -11.55
CA GLU A 219 21.77 -39.70 -10.80
C GLU A 219 21.28 -39.70 -9.34
N PRO A 220 20.03 -40.09 -9.01
CA PRO A 220 19.57 -40.17 -7.63
C PRO A 220 20.38 -41.16 -6.78
N GLY A 221 20.72 -42.32 -7.34
CA GLY A 221 21.41 -43.36 -6.61
C GLY A 221 22.84 -43.01 -6.22
N LEU A 222 23.57 -42.38 -7.15
CA LEU A 222 24.89 -41.82 -6.85
C LEU A 222 24.85 -40.74 -5.78
N LYS A 223 23.89 -39.81 -5.87
CA LYS A 223 23.74 -38.75 -4.86
C LYS A 223 23.42 -39.32 -3.48
N HIS A 224 22.65 -40.39 -3.43
CA HIS A 224 22.32 -41.08 -2.18
C HIS A 224 23.56 -41.69 -1.52
N MET A 225 24.36 -42.45 -2.27
CA MET A 225 25.59 -43.04 -1.73
C MET A 225 26.64 -41.97 -1.40
N GLU A 226 26.70 -40.87 -2.14
CA GLU A 226 27.57 -39.73 -1.82
C GLU A 226 27.22 -39.12 -0.46
N ASP A 227 25.93 -38.98 -0.14
CA ASP A 227 25.51 -38.46 1.17
C ASP A 227 25.90 -39.40 2.32
N ILE A 228 25.91 -40.71 2.08
CA ILE A 228 26.38 -41.72 3.05
C ILE A 228 27.91 -41.69 3.17
N ASN A 229 28.63 -41.54 2.05
CA ASN A 229 30.09 -41.42 2.02
C ASN A 229 30.62 -40.23 2.82
N ARG A 230 29.81 -39.18 3.02
CA ARG A 230 30.16 -38.05 3.91
C ARG A 230 30.29 -38.46 5.37
N ASP A 231 29.50 -39.44 5.82
CA ASP A 231 29.57 -39.96 7.18
C ASP A 231 30.65 -41.06 7.32
N PHE A 232 30.97 -41.74 6.21
CA PHE A 232 31.95 -42.82 6.10
C PHE A 232 32.97 -42.58 4.96
N PRO A 233 33.92 -41.66 5.13
CA PRO A 233 34.84 -41.26 4.05
C PRO A 233 35.78 -42.39 3.59
N ASP A 234 36.05 -43.37 4.45
CA ASP A 234 36.93 -44.50 4.16
C ASP A 234 36.20 -45.66 3.45
N ALA A 235 34.90 -45.52 3.18
CA ALA A 235 34.11 -46.55 2.51
C ALA A 235 34.62 -46.81 1.09
N LYS A 236 34.65 -48.10 0.71
CA LYS A 236 34.94 -48.51 -0.67
C LYS A 236 33.67 -48.41 -1.52
N TRP A 237 33.82 -48.46 -2.84
CA TRP A 237 32.72 -48.33 -3.78
C TRP A 237 32.63 -49.52 -4.72
N LEU A 238 31.41 -49.89 -5.09
CA LEU A 238 31.15 -50.88 -6.13
C LEU A 238 30.13 -50.32 -7.13
N TYR A 239 30.59 -50.15 -8.36
CA TYR A 239 29.82 -49.64 -9.48
C TYR A 239 29.36 -50.81 -10.35
N ALA A 240 28.11 -51.25 -10.23
CA ALA A 240 27.59 -52.44 -10.92
C ALA A 240 26.91 -52.12 -12.29
N PRO A 241 27.25 -52.82 -13.40
CA PRO A 241 28.50 -53.55 -13.63
C PRO A 241 29.71 -52.59 -13.69
N PRO A 242 30.94 -53.07 -13.40
CA PRO A 242 32.15 -52.25 -13.33
C PRO A 242 32.64 -51.90 -14.74
N SER A 243 31.97 -50.94 -15.39
CA SER A 243 32.34 -50.44 -16.73
C SER A 243 32.31 -48.92 -16.77
N LYS A 244 33.44 -48.32 -17.17
CA LYS A 244 33.60 -46.87 -17.29
C LYS A 244 32.59 -46.23 -18.25
N PHE A 245 32.12 -46.97 -19.26
CA PHE A 245 31.16 -46.47 -20.25
C PHE A 245 29.80 -46.16 -19.64
N TYR A 246 29.25 -47.09 -18.85
CA TYR A 246 27.91 -46.92 -18.30
C TYR A 246 27.87 -45.88 -17.17
N TRP A 247 28.95 -45.76 -16.41
CA TRP A 247 29.06 -44.80 -15.29
C TRP A 247 29.44 -43.38 -15.73
N THR A 248 29.85 -43.20 -17.00
CA THR A 248 30.01 -41.86 -17.60
C THR A 248 28.72 -41.33 -18.25
N HIS A 249 27.70 -42.18 -18.41
CA HIS A 249 26.43 -41.84 -19.07
C HIS A 249 25.24 -42.30 -18.23
N LEU A 250 25.04 -41.62 -17.10
CA LEU A 250 24.01 -42.00 -16.13
C LEU A 250 22.62 -41.58 -16.63
N PRO A 251 21.62 -42.47 -16.59
CA PRO A 251 20.23 -42.10 -16.80
C PRO A 251 19.73 -41.21 -15.66
N LYS A 252 18.79 -40.31 -15.97
CA LYS A 252 18.16 -39.42 -14.97
C LYS A 252 17.39 -40.19 -13.89
N ASN A 253 16.83 -41.35 -14.23
CA ASN A 253 16.08 -42.24 -13.32
C ASN A 253 16.06 -43.68 -13.88
N GLY A 254 15.91 -44.66 -13.00
CA GLY A 254 15.64 -46.05 -13.38
C GLY A 254 16.88 -46.80 -13.83
N GLY A 255 18.02 -46.47 -13.22
CA GLY A 255 19.31 -47.12 -13.42
C GLY A 255 19.26 -48.61 -13.14
N LEU A 256 20.23 -49.35 -13.70
CA LEU A 256 20.45 -50.75 -13.32
C LEU A 256 21.07 -50.79 -11.91
N ASP A 257 20.68 -51.77 -11.12
CA ASP A 257 21.19 -51.97 -9.76
C ASP A 257 22.13 -53.21 -9.71
N ILE A 258 22.80 -53.45 -8.58
CA ILE A 258 23.67 -54.64 -8.42
C ILE A 258 22.90 -55.96 -8.57
N LYS A 259 21.59 -55.96 -8.27
CA LYS A 259 20.75 -57.12 -8.45
C LYS A 259 20.55 -57.43 -9.93
N ASP A 260 20.34 -56.41 -10.76
CA ASP A 260 20.25 -56.57 -12.22
C ASP A 260 21.57 -57.17 -12.76
N TRP A 261 22.73 -56.75 -12.24
CA TRP A 261 24.04 -57.33 -12.62
C TRP A 261 24.21 -58.80 -12.20
N ILE A 262 23.70 -59.16 -11.02
CA ILE A 262 23.63 -60.55 -10.55
C ILE A 262 22.74 -61.41 -11.45
N GLU A 263 21.60 -60.88 -11.87
CA GLU A 263 20.68 -61.57 -12.80
C GLU A 263 21.30 -61.77 -14.19
N ASP A 264 22.24 -60.91 -14.59
CA ASP A 264 23.03 -61.02 -15.82
C ASP A 264 24.25 -61.98 -15.68
N GLY A 265 24.43 -62.63 -14.52
CA GLY A 265 25.37 -63.74 -14.34
C GLY A 265 26.60 -63.45 -13.48
N ALA A 266 26.68 -62.29 -12.80
CA ALA A 266 27.79 -61.99 -11.91
C ALA A 266 27.86 -62.96 -10.72
N THR A 267 29.05 -63.52 -10.48
CA THR A 267 29.33 -64.39 -9.32
C THR A 267 29.69 -63.56 -8.09
N PRO A 268 29.61 -64.13 -6.87
CA PRO A 268 30.08 -63.45 -5.66
C PRO A 268 31.53 -62.98 -5.74
N ASP A 269 32.38 -63.70 -6.47
CA ASP A 269 33.78 -63.32 -6.64
C ASP A 269 33.94 -62.13 -7.60
N ASP A 270 33.11 -62.03 -8.64
CA ASP A 270 33.05 -60.84 -9.51
C ASP A 270 32.64 -59.59 -8.72
N ILE A 271 31.69 -59.74 -7.79
CA ILE A 271 31.23 -58.64 -6.92
C ILE A 271 32.35 -58.20 -5.96
N ARG A 272 33.04 -59.14 -5.32
CA ARG A 272 34.18 -58.81 -4.44
C ARG A 272 35.35 -58.21 -5.20
N GLY A 273 35.63 -58.70 -6.41
CA GLY A 273 36.68 -58.19 -7.29
C GLY A 273 36.39 -56.81 -7.89
N ALA A 274 35.13 -56.38 -7.91
CA ALA A 274 34.72 -55.07 -8.44
C ALA A 274 34.77 -53.92 -7.42
N ILE A 275 35.11 -54.22 -6.16
CA ILE A 275 35.30 -53.21 -5.12
C ILE A 275 36.53 -52.37 -5.48
N GLN A 276 36.37 -51.05 -5.43
CA GLN A 276 37.42 -50.11 -5.75
C GLN A 276 37.36 -48.88 -4.86
N ASP A 277 38.42 -48.08 -4.91
CA ASP A 277 38.38 -46.73 -4.37
C ASP A 277 37.40 -45.87 -5.17
N LYS A 278 36.86 -44.85 -4.51
CA LYS A 278 35.94 -43.91 -5.14
C LYS A 278 36.58 -43.27 -6.36
N GLN A 279 35.96 -43.41 -7.54
CA GLN A 279 36.43 -42.76 -8.76
C GLN A 279 36.00 -41.28 -8.78
N ILE A 280 36.77 -40.43 -8.08
CA ILE A 280 36.56 -38.98 -8.01
C ILE A 280 37.43 -38.29 -9.08
N ALA A 281 36.84 -37.91 -10.22
CA ALA A 281 37.49 -36.93 -11.11
C ALA A 281 36.51 -36.23 -12.05
N LYS A 282 35.39 -36.88 -12.43
CA LYS A 282 34.38 -36.29 -13.33
C LYS A 282 33.03 -35.96 -12.67
N LEU A 283 32.75 -36.51 -11.50
CA LEU A 283 31.49 -36.31 -10.77
C LEU A 283 31.52 -35.09 -9.84
N GLU A 284 32.69 -34.57 -9.44
CA GLU A 284 32.78 -33.29 -8.71
C GLU A 284 32.19 -32.13 -9.53
N ASN A 285 32.31 -32.16 -10.86
CA ASN A 285 31.69 -31.15 -11.74
C ASN A 285 30.16 -31.31 -11.89
N LEU A 286 29.60 -32.47 -11.51
CA LEU A 286 28.15 -32.76 -11.55
C LEU A 286 27.49 -32.66 -10.16
N ILE A 287 28.29 -32.72 -9.09
CA ILE A 287 27.84 -32.86 -7.69
C ILE A 287 28.36 -31.72 -6.80
N GLN A 288 29.18 -30.78 -7.31
CA GLN A 288 29.29 -29.50 -6.62
C GLN A 288 27.87 -28.97 -6.41
N PRO A 289 27.41 -28.76 -5.15
CA PRO A 289 26.31 -27.83 -4.96
C PRO A 289 26.80 -26.58 -5.68
N SER A 290 25.96 -25.98 -6.50
CA SER A 290 26.28 -24.65 -7.00
C SER A 290 26.61 -23.80 -5.77
N ASN A 291 27.90 -23.60 -5.54
CA ASN A 291 28.52 -22.53 -4.77
C ASN A 291 28.91 -21.40 -5.73
N GLN A 292 28.36 -21.40 -6.94
CA GLN A 292 27.64 -20.19 -7.33
C GLN A 292 26.34 -20.22 -6.52
N PRO A 293 26.01 -19.21 -5.69
CA PRO A 293 24.73 -19.20 -4.99
C PRO A 293 23.68 -19.60 -6.02
N SER A 294 22.96 -20.72 -5.78
CA SER A 294 21.89 -21.11 -6.69
C SER A 294 21.10 -19.83 -6.92
N ALA A 295 21.07 -19.31 -8.15
CA ALA A 295 20.47 -18.00 -8.42
C ALA A 295 19.15 -17.99 -7.66
N LYS A 296 19.05 -17.12 -6.65
CA LYS A 296 18.03 -17.21 -5.60
C LYS A 296 16.73 -17.59 -6.28
N LYS A 297 16.17 -18.77 -6.01
CA LYS A 297 15.00 -19.23 -6.77
C LYS A 297 13.85 -18.30 -6.44
N TRP A 298 13.64 -17.31 -7.30
CA TRP A 298 12.72 -16.22 -7.03
C TRP A 298 11.29 -16.72 -7.07
N THR A 299 10.68 -16.74 -5.90
CA THR A 299 9.23 -16.84 -5.74
C THR A 299 8.63 -15.44 -5.65
N GLN A 300 7.33 -15.32 -5.88
CA GLN A 300 6.59 -14.06 -5.73
C GLN A 300 6.77 -13.47 -4.32
N SER A 301 6.70 -14.30 -3.29
CA SER A 301 6.89 -13.88 -1.90
C SER A 301 8.34 -13.46 -1.62
N SER A 302 9.34 -14.23 -2.06
CA SER A 302 10.74 -13.87 -1.82
C SER A 302 11.20 -12.61 -2.56
N LEU A 303 10.62 -12.33 -3.74
CA LEU A 303 10.87 -11.07 -4.43
C LEU A 303 10.17 -9.92 -3.71
N ALA A 304 8.91 -10.11 -3.30
CA ALA A 304 8.17 -9.10 -2.56
C ALA A 304 8.85 -8.73 -1.24
N GLU A 305 9.41 -9.69 -0.51
CA GLU A 305 10.13 -9.46 0.74
C GLU A 305 11.38 -8.60 0.53
N GLU A 306 12.21 -8.90 -0.47
CA GLU A 306 13.38 -8.07 -0.73
C GLU A 306 13.04 -6.70 -1.31
N VAL A 307 12.04 -6.62 -2.19
CA VAL A 307 11.55 -5.33 -2.70
C VAL A 307 10.97 -4.51 -1.55
N ALA A 308 10.24 -5.14 -0.62
CA ALA A 308 9.77 -4.47 0.58
C ALA A 308 10.94 -3.94 1.42
N GLU A 309 12.01 -4.71 1.60
CA GLU A 309 13.17 -4.26 2.37
C GLU A 309 13.89 -3.10 1.68
N THR A 310 14.08 -3.18 0.36
CA THR A 310 14.73 -2.13 -0.45
C THR A 310 13.93 -0.82 -0.44
N TYR A 311 12.60 -0.91 -0.48
CA TYR A 311 11.71 0.23 -0.63
C TYR A 311 10.93 0.55 0.66
N ARG A 312 11.32 0.01 1.82
CA ARG A 312 10.58 0.14 3.08
C ARG A 312 10.34 1.59 3.48
N GLU A 313 11.33 2.44 3.23
CA GLU A 313 11.28 3.87 3.53
C GLU A 313 10.66 4.70 2.40
N LYS A 314 10.46 4.10 1.21
CA LYS A 314 10.02 4.82 0.01
C LYS A 314 8.62 4.45 -0.46
N LEU A 315 8.11 3.28 -0.10
CA LEU A 315 6.84 2.76 -0.58
C LEU A 315 6.02 2.22 0.59
N ALA A 316 4.74 2.56 0.63
CA ALA A 316 3.82 2.14 1.68
C ALA A 316 2.44 1.84 1.10
N TRP A 317 1.80 0.77 1.58
CA TRP A 317 0.42 0.44 1.26
C TRP A 317 -0.50 0.88 2.41
N HIS A 318 -1.34 1.89 2.18
CA HIS A 318 -2.28 2.31 3.21
C HIS A 318 -3.54 1.45 3.18
N VAL A 319 -3.73 0.64 4.22
CA VAL A 319 -4.82 -0.36 4.30
C VAL A 319 -6.19 0.32 4.31
N GLY A 320 -6.34 1.42 5.05
CA GLY A 320 -7.62 2.13 5.22
C GLY A 320 -8.15 2.82 3.96
N ASN A 321 -7.26 3.31 3.10
CA ASN A 321 -7.62 3.98 1.83
C ASN A 321 -7.49 3.05 0.62
N LYS A 322 -6.86 1.88 0.80
CA LYS A 322 -6.57 0.90 -0.24
C LYS A 322 -5.79 1.51 -1.42
N CYS A 323 -4.75 2.27 -1.10
CA CYS A 323 -3.88 2.91 -2.09
C CYS A 323 -2.41 2.81 -1.68
N TRP A 324 -1.52 3.01 -2.66
CA TRP A 324 -0.08 3.11 -2.44
C TRP A 324 0.33 4.56 -2.27
N TYR A 325 1.27 4.78 -1.37
CA TYR A 325 2.01 6.03 -1.26
C TYR A 325 3.49 5.79 -1.57
N TRP A 326 4.09 6.73 -2.29
CA TRP A 326 5.52 6.72 -2.63
C TRP A 326 6.17 8.03 -2.18
N TYR A 327 7.16 7.91 -1.29
CA TYR A 327 7.95 9.02 -0.76
C TYR A 327 8.91 9.58 -1.81
N GLU A 328 8.92 10.91 -1.94
CA GLU A 328 9.81 11.66 -2.85
C GLU A 328 9.65 11.30 -4.33
N ARG A 329 8.46 10.81 -4.71
CA ARG A 329 8.18 10.45 -6.10
C ARG A 329 7.87 11.67 -6.96
N GLU A 330 7.00 12.55 -6.47
CA GLU A 330 6.60 13.76 -7.18
C GLU A 330 7.30 15.01 -6.62
N LYS A 331 7.37 15.11 -5.28
CA LYS A 331 8.03 16.21 -4.58
C LYS A 331 8.91 15.68 -3.45
N VAL A 332 10.06 16.33 -3.26
CA VAL A 332 11.00 16.03 -2.16
C VAL A 332 10.28 16.15 -0.81
N GLY A 333 10.59 15.32 0.19
CA GLY A 333 9.97 15.40 1.51
C GLY A 333 8.51 14.95 1.65
N MET A 334 7.85 14.50 0.58
CA MET A 334 6.40 14.23 0.56
C MET A 334 6.07 12.82 0.08
N TRP A 335 5.01 12.23 0.64
CA TRP A 335 4.40 10.99 0.16
C TRP A 335 3.28 11.29 -0.84
N SER A 336 3.41 10.79 -2.07
CA SER A 336 2.39 10.94 -3.12
C SER A 336 1.64 9.64 -3.34
N GLU A 337 0.32 9.73 -3.56
CA GLU A 337 -0.46 8.56 -3.96
C GLU A 337 -0.06 8.09 -5.37
N VAL A 338 0.19 6.80 -5.53
CA VAL A 338 0.53 6.21 -6.82
C VAL A 338 -0.42 5.07 -7.18
N PRO A 339 -0.77 4.90 -8.47
CA PRO A 339 -1.65 3.82 -8.88
C PRO A 339 -0.93 2.46 -8.85
N ASP A 340 -1.70 1.37 -8.76
CA ASP A 340 -1.18 -0.01 -8.71
C ASP A 340 -0.27 -0.32 -9.92
N GLU A 341 -0.54 0.27 -11.09
CA GLU A 341 0.28 0.16 -12.30
C GLU A 341 1.71 0.68 -12.11
N THR A 342 1.89 1.75 -11.33
CA THR A 342 3.21 2.32 -11.04
C THR A 342 4.04 1.36 -10.19
N VAL A 343 3.40 0.72 -9.19
CA VAL A 343 4.05 -0.33 -8.39
C VAL A 343 4.28 -1.58 -9.23
N GLY A 344 3.37 -1.93 -10.14
CA GLY A 344 3.56 -3.02 -11.09
C GLY A 344 4.75 -2.82 -12.02
N ARG A 345 4.99 -1.58 -12.49
CA ARG A 345 6.20 -1.22 -13.24
C ARG A 345 7.46 -1.39 -12.39
N LEU A 346 7.45 -0.92 -11.15
CA LEU A 346 8.56 -1.11 -10.21
C LEU A 346 8.89 -2.60 -10.05
N VAL A 347 7.89 -3.41 -9.69
CA VAL A 347 8.05 -4.86 -9.50
C VAL A 347 8.53 -5.53 -10.79
N THR A 348 8.05 -5.10 -11.96
CA THR A 348 8.52 -5.63 -13.25
C THR A 348 9.99 -5.30 -13.50
N THR A 349 10.45 -4.08 -13.18
CA THR A 349 11.86 -3.68 -13.30
C THR A 349 12.74 -4.50 -12.36
N GLU A 350 12.35 -4.64 -11.09
CA GLU A 350 13.08 -5.44 -10.11
C GLU A 350 13.12 -6.92 -10.48
N ALA A 351 12.00 -7.47 -10.96
CA ALA A 351 11.94 -8.84 -11.46
C ALA A 351 12.84 -9.04 -12.68
N LYS A 352 12.89 -8.09 -13.62
CA LYS A 352 13.81 -8.17 -14.77
C LYS A 352 15.27 -8.14 -14.35
N ALA A 353 15.61 -7.29 -13.39
CA ALA A 353 16.98 -7.16 -12.89
C ALA A 353 17.46 -8.42 -12.15
N ARG A 354 16.58 -9.09 -11.41
CA ARG A 354 16.94 -10.21 -10.52
C ARG A 354 16.67 -11.60 -11.09
N ILE A 355 15.62 -11.73 -11.91
CA ILE A 355 15.11 -13.00 -12.47
C ILE A 355 15.41 -13.12 -13.98
N GLY A 356 15.54 -11.98 -14.67
CA GLY A 356 15.67 -11.91 -16.14
C GLY A 356 14.35 -11.55 -16.84
N ALA A 357 14.38 -11.51 -18.18
CA ALA A 357 13.29 -10.93 -18.99
C ALA A 357 12.01 -11.78 -19.07
N THR A 358 12.00 -13.01 -18.53
CA THR A 358 10.94 -13.99 -18.77
C THR A 358 10.22 -14.39 -17.48
N PHE A 359 9.03 -13.83 -17.28
CA PHE A 359 8.08 -14.23 -16.23
C PHE A 359 6.65 -13.94 -16.67
N LYS A 360 5.67 -14.64 -16.08
CA LYS A 360 4.25 -14.46 -16.40
C LYS A 360 3.69 -13.20 -15.74
N HIS A 361 2.66 -12.60 -16.32
CA HIS A 361 1.93 -11.47 -15.72
C HIS A 361 1.46 -11.76 -14.29
N ASP A 362 0.95 -12.97 -14.03
CA ASP A 362 0.50 -13.41 -12.71
C ASP A 362 1.61 -13.40 -11.66
N PHE A 363 2.88 -13.49 -12.07
CA PHE A 363 4.02 -13.37 -11.16
C PHE A 363 4.12 -11.96 -10.59
N VAL A 364 3.98 -10.93 -11.42
CA VAL A 364 3.98 -9.53 -10.99
C VAL A 364 2.77 -9.25 -10.11
N ALA A 365 1.57 -9.65 -10.56
CA ALA A 365 0.33 -9.44 -9.81
C ALA A 365 0.36 -10.13 -8.43
N GLY A 366 0.88 -11.36 -8.35
CA GLY A 366 1.06 -12.06 -7.08
C GLY A 366 2.10 -11.41 -6.17
N THR A 367 3.21 -10.92 -6.74
CA THR A 367 4.25 -10.18 -5.98
C THR A 367 3.69 -8.89 -5.38
N ILE A 368 2.90 -8.11 -6.13
CA ILE A 368 2.24 -6.90 -5.62
C ILE A 368 1.32 -7.24 -4.43
N LYS A 369 0.58 -8.36 -4.48
CA LYS A 369 -0.26 -8.79 -3.36
C LYS A 369 0.56 -9.05 -2.09
N PHE A 370 1.69 -9.77 -2.20
CA PHE A 370 2.59 -9.96 -1.06
C PHE A 370 3.20 -8.64 -0.59
N LEU A 371 3.58 -7.76 -1.50
CA LEU A 371 4.14 -6.45 -1.18
C LEU A 371 3.17 -5.59 -0.36
N LYS A 372 1.86 -5.65 -0.66
CA LYS A 372 0.81 -4.99 0.14
C LYS A 372 0.82 -5.46 1.60
N TYR A 373 1.16 -6.72 1.87
CA TYR A 373 1.27 -7.23 3.23
C TYR A 373 2.55 -6.77 3.93
N HIS A 374 3.69 -6.80 3.24
CA HIS A 374 4.98 -6.42 3.82
C HIS A 374 5.12 -4.91 4.09
N LEU A 375 4.46 -4.08 3.27
CA LEU A 375 4.49 -2.61 3.36
C LEU A 375 3.16 -2.03 3.88
N ALA A 376 2.35 -2.83 4.56
CA ALA A 376 1.06 -2.40 5.09
C ALA A 376 1.22 -1.33 6.18
N VAL A 377 0.47 -0.25 6.03
CA VAL A 377 0.30 0.80 7.04
C VAL A 377 -1.19 0.86 7.40
N GLU A 378 -1.52 0.38 8.60
CA GLU A 378 -2.89 0.31 9.11
C GLU A 378 -3.49 1.69 9.41
N LYS A 379 -2.65 2.59 9.95
CA LYS A 379 -3.01 3.96 10.27
C LYS A 379 -1.95 4.90 9.71
N TRP A 380 -2.35 5.75 8.78
CA TRP A 380 -1.53 6.88 8.37
C TRP A 380 -1.54 7.93 9.47
N VAL A 381 -0.40 8.15 10.11
CA VAL A 381 -0.22 9.13 11.18
C VAL A 381 0.89 10.06 10.73
N GLU A 382 0.51 11.29 10.39
CA GLU A 382 1.44 12.35 10.05
C GLU A 382 2.04 12.95 11.32
N GLN A 383 3.31 13.34 11.26
CA GLN A 383 3.98 14.05 12.35
C GLN A 383 3.28 15.40 12.60
N GLN A 384 2.83 15.62 13.84
CA GLN A 384 2.09 16.82 14.20
C GLN A 384 3.02 17.98 14.56
N GLY A 385 2.53 19.21 14.36
CA GLY A 385 3.21 20.43 14.80
C GLY A 385 4.46 20.80 13.97
N LEU A 386 4.64 20.20 12.80
CA LEU A 386 5.73 20.51 11.87
C LEU A 386 5.14 20.91 10.50
N ILE A 387 5.89 21.70 9.73
CA ILE A 387 5.46 22.25 8.44
C ILE A 387 6.45 21.84 7.35
N PRO A 388 6.10 20.94 6.41
CA PRO A 388 6.95 20.59 5.27
C PRO A 388 7.01 21.71 4.22
N LEU A 389 8.22 22.12 3.84
CA LEU A 389 8.54 23.09 2.77
C LEU A 389 9.46 22.42 1.73
N MET A 390 9.75 23.10 0.61
CA MET A 390 10.59 22.53 -0.46
C MET A 390 12.04 22.19 -0.05
N ASP A 391 12.58 22.91 0.94
CA ASP A 391 13.96 22.82 1.40
C ASP A 391 14.12 22.15 2.78
N GLY A 392 13.02 21.67 3.38
CA GLY A 392 13.06 20.99 4.67
C GLY A 392 11.73 20.99 5.41
N VAL A 393 11.77 20.67 6.70
CA VAL A 393 10.60 20.61 7.58
C VAL A 393 10.79 21.61 8.71
N LEU A 394 9.98 22.66 8.71
CA LEU A 394 10.04 23.72 9.71
C LEU A 394 9.36 23.30 11.01
N ASN A 395 10.05 23.54 12.13
CA ASN A 395 9.45 23.53 13.45
C ASN A 395 8.97 24.95 13.80
N PRO A 396 7.65 25.23 13.81
CA PRO A 396 7.12 26.58 14.03
C PRO A 396 7.34 27.10 15.46
N LYS A 397 7.70 26.25 16.43
CA LYS A 397 8.00 26.69 17.81
C LYS A 397 9.42 27.19 17.97
N THR A 398 10.36 26.54 17.30
CA THR A 398 11.80 26.88 17.39
C THR A 398 12.30 27.67 16.18
N MET A 399 11.49 27.75 15.12
CA MET A 399 11.82 28.32 13.81
C MET A 399 13.03 27.65 13.14
N GLN A 400 13.36 26.42 13.54
CA GLN A 400 14.45 25.62 12.97
C GLN A 400 13.94 24.77 11.81
N LEU A 401 14.73 24.72 10.73
CA LEU A 401 14.48 23.88 9.57
C LEU A 401 15.19 22.53 9.77
N LEU A 402 14.42 21.45 9.78
CA LEU A 402 14.89 20.07 9.91
C LEU A 402 14.99 19.42 8.52
N PRO A 403 15.85 18.39 8.34
CA PRO A 403 15.87 17.63 7.10
C PRO A 403 14.56 16.87 6.88
N HIS A 404 14.25 16.62 5.62
CA HIS A 404 13.16 15.74 5.25
C HIS A 404 13.40 14.30 5.73
N ALA A 405 12.33 13.62 6.14
CA ALA A 405 12.37 12.23 6.54
C ALA A 405 11.04 11.53 6.21
N SER A 406 11.15 10.33 5.64
CA SER A 406 9.99 9.49 5.28
C SER A 406 9.11 9.15 6.49
N GLY A 407 9.72 9.06 7.68
CA GLY A 407 9.06 8.81 8.96
C GLY A 407 8.03 9.87 9.35
N TYR A 408 8.13 11.11 8.84
CA TYR A 408 7.13 12.15 9.14
C TYR A 408 5.79 11.94 8.44
N ARG A 409 5.77 11.18 7.34
CA ARG A 409 4.56 10.77 6.62
C ARG A 409 3.69 11.89 6.04
N PHE A 410 4.23 13.08 5.82
CA PHE A 410 3.48 14.18 5.22
C PHE A 410 2.91 13.83 3.84
N LEU A 411 1.61 14.08 3.66
CA LEU A 411 0.91 13.98 2.37
C LEU A 411 0.84 15.34 1.63
N TRP A 412 1.48 16.35 2.21
CA TRP A 412 1.42 17.73 1.77
C TRP A 412 2.78 18.40 1.96
N GLN A 413 3.01 19.48 1.21
CA GLN A 413 4.21 20.32 1.31
C GLN A 413 3.89 21.73 0.81
N LEU A 414 4.45 22.76 1.45
CA LEU A 414 4.37 24.15 0.99
C LEU A 414 5.21 24.36 -0.28
N PRO A 415 4.72 25.11 -1.28
CA PRO A 415 5.33 25.15 -2.62
C PRO A 415 6.51 26.12 -2.74
N TYR A 416 7.20 26.45 -1.65
CA TYR A 416 8.32 27.39 -1.63
C TYR A 416 9.33 27.02 -0.54
N LYS A 417 10.50 27.65 -0.57
CA LYS A 417 11.61 27.40 0.36
C LYS A 417 11.54 28.33 1.57
N TRP A 418 11.92 27.81 2.74
CA TRP A 418 12.07 28.61 3.95
C TRP A 418 13.24 29.60 3.86
N SER A 419 14.29 29.27 3.10
CA SER A 419 15.43 30.16 2.85
C SER A 419 15.02 31.52 2.28
N ASP A 420 13.95 31.56 1.50
CA ASP A 420 13.56 32.72 0.68
C ASP A 420 12.80 33.79 1.49
N ARG A 421 12.53 33.53 2.78
CA ARG A 421 11.85 34.48 3.69
C ARG A 421 12.55 35.82 3.85
N ILE A 422 13.84 35.89 3.52
CA ILE A 422 14.64 37.12 3.55
C ILE A 422 14.09 38.24 2.65
N ILE A 423 13.23 37.90 1.68
CA ILE A 423 12.52 38.86 0.82
C ILE A 423 11.52 39.72 1.63
N GLY A 424 11.01 39.20 2.75
CA GLY A 424 10.01 39.85 3.59
C GLY A 424 8.58 39.73 3.04
N CYS A 425 7.64 40.48 3.62
CA CYS A 425 6.21 40.40 3.27
C CYS A 425 5.52 41.77 3.12
N GLN A 426 6.29 42.86 3.06
CA GLN A 426 5.76 44.22 3.20
C GLN A 426 4.65 44.54 2.19
N LYS A 427 4.83 44.15 0.92
CA LYS A 427 3.82 44.35 -0.12
C LYS A 427 2.47 43.70 0.19
N VAL A 428 2.49 42.52 0.79
CA VAL A 428 1.28 41.78 1.15
C VAL A 428 0.62 42.42 2.38
N THR A 429 1.41 42.82 3.37
CA THR A 429 0.90 43.47 4.58
C THR A 429 0.33 44.87 4.30
N ASP A 430 0.96 45.63 3.40
CA ASP A 430 0.47 46.94 2.95
C ASP A 430 -0.88 46.77 2.23
N TRP A 431 -0.96 45.81 1.30
CA TRP A 431 -2.21 45.50 0.61
C TRP A 431 -3.32 45.03 1.57
N LEU A 432 -3.01 44.21 2.57
CA LEU A 432 -3.99 43.80 3.59
C LEU A 432 -4.50 45.01 4.37
N SER A 433 -3.61 45.92 4.76
CA SER A 433 -3.96 47.18 5.42
C SER A 433 -4.85 48.05 4.54
N GLU A 434 -4.50 48.26 3.27
CA GLU A 434 -5.33 49.00 2.32
C GLU A 434 -6.71 48.36 2.11
N THR A 435 -6.76 47.04 1.94
CA THR A 435 -8.00 46.30 1.69
C THR A 435 -8.93 46.35 2.90
N MET A 436 -8.37 46.35 4.11
CA MET A 436 -9.10 46.49 5.37
C MET A 436 -9.24 47.96 5.82
N MET A 437 -9.01 48.93 4.92
CA MET A 437 -9.20 50.37 5.20
C MET A 437 -8.42 50.86 6.43
N ALA A 438 -7.18 50.38 6.59
CA ALA A 438 -6.28 50.63 7.71
C ALA A 438 -6.79 50.15 9.09
N ASP A 439 -7.79 49.25 9.13
CA ASP A 439 -8.21 48.58 10.35
C ASP A 439 -7.17 47.52 10.75
N ALA A 440 -6.28 47.91 11.67
CA ALA A 440 -5.21 47.05 12.15
C ALA A 440 -5.71 45.75 12.81
N ILE A 441 -6.88 45.77 13.45
CA ILE A 441 -7.41 44.59 14.15
C ILE A 441 -7.93 43.58 13.14
N LEU A 442 -8.62 44.03 12.09
CA LEU A 442 -9.03 43.14 10.99
C LEU A 442 -7.83 42.52 10.27
N VAL A 443 -6.75 43.29 10.06
CA VAL A 443 -5.50 42.74 9.50
C VAL A 443 -4.91 41.64 10.39
N GLN A 444 -4.87 41.84 11.73
CA GLN A 444 -4.41 40.80 12.65
C GLN A 444 -5.35 39.60 12.68
N LEU A 445 -6.66 39.78 12.57
CA LEU A 445 -7.62 38.69 12.45
C LEU A 445 -7.36 37.83 11.21
N LEU A 446 -7.13 38.47 10.05
CA LEU A 446 -6.78 37.76 8.81
C LEU A 446 -5.42 37.06 8.92
N ARG A 447 -4.42 37.69 9.55
CA ARG A 447 -3.13 37.06 9.87
C ARG A 447 -3.30 35.82 10.75
N ALA A 448 -4.11 35.92 11.80
CA ALA A 448 -4.43 34.82 12.70
C ALA A 448 -5.10 33.66 11.95
N TYR A 449 -6.01 33.97 11.02
CA TYR A 449 -6.66 32.97 10.20
C TYR A 449 -5.69 32.29 9.21
N LEU A 450 -4.78 33.04 8.58
CA LEU A 450 -3.71 32.48 7.75
C LEU A 450 -2.78 31.57 8.56
N LYS A 451 -2.42 31.98 9.80
CA LYS A 451 -1.66 31.12 10.73
C LYS A 451 -2.41 29.83 11.02
N ALA A 452 -3.71 29.89 11.31
CA ALA A 452 -4.56 28.72 11.57
C ALA A 452 -4.62 27.78 10.36
N ILE A 453 -4.64 28.31 9.14
CA ILE A 453 -4.59 27.53 7.89
C ILE A 453 -3.28 26.75 7.78
N VAL A 454 -2.13 27.42 7.92
CA VAL A 454 -0.82 26.78 7.77
C VAL A 454 -0.60 25.73 8.87
N THR A 455 -0.96 26.06 10.12
CA THR A 455 -0.75 25.17 11.27
C THR A 455 -1.83 24.09 11.44
N GLY A 456 -2.97 24.19 10.74
CA GLY A 456 -4.03 23.17 10.72
C GLY A 456 -4.82 23.15 12.01
N ARG A 457 -5.41 24.29 12.37
CA ARG A 457 -6.12 24.50 13.63
C ARG A 457 -7.62 24.25 13.53
N ALA A 458 -7.99 23.09 12.99
CA ALA A 458 -9.39 22.67 12.90
C ALA A 458 -10.08 22.62 14.28
N ASP A 459 -9.31 22.45 15.36
CA ASP A 459 -9.75 22.49 16.76
C ASP A 459 -10.35 23.82 17.21
N LEU A 460 -10.12 24.92 16.48
CA LEU A 460 -10.76 26.21 16.76
C LEU A 460 -12.27 26.17 16.49
N HIS A 461 -12.74 25.20 15.71
CA HIS A 461 -14.14 25.06 15.27
C HIS A 461 -14.67 26.34 14.63
N ARG A 462 -13.89 26.90 13.68
CA ARG A 462 -14.20 28.15 12.97
C ARG A 462 -13.99 27.99 11.46
N PHE A 463 -14.81 28.70 10.68
CA PHE A 463 -14.58 28.96 9.26
C PHE A 463 -14.70 30.47 8.99
N LEU A 464 -13.91 30.96 8.03
CA LEU A 464 -13.93 32.36 7.62
C LEU A 464 -14.91 32.56 6.47
N GLU A 465 -15.78 33.56 6.59
CA GLU A 465 -16.73 33.99 5.56
C GLU A 465 -16.37 35.42 5.13
N CYS A 466 -15.78 35.55 3.94
CA CYS A 466 -15.46 36.83 3.34
C CYS A 466 -16.66 37.35 2.54
N ILE A 467 -17.21 38.50 2.92
CA ILE A 467 -18.39 39.09 2.28
C ILE A 467 -18.08 40.47 1.74
N GLY A 468 -18.62 40.78 0.57
CA GLY A 468 -18.58 42.13 0.06
C GLY A 468 -18.80 42.20 -1.45
N PRO A 469 -18.88 43.41 -2.01
CA PRO A 469 -19.10 43.64 -3.43
C PRO A 469 -17.94 43.14 -4.32
N GLY A 470 -18.20 42.96 -5.62
CA GLY A 470 -17.16 42.56 -6.58
C GLY A 470 -15.99 43.55 -6.62
N GLY A 471 -14.76 43.04 -6.76
CA GLY A 471 -13.55 43.89 -6.80
C GLY A 471 -13.05 44.37 -5.43
N SER A 472 -13.54 43.80 -4.33
CA SER A 472 -13.14 44.21 -2.98
C SER A 472 -11.93 43.47 -2.38
N GLY A 473 -11.22 42.65 -3.17
CA GLY A 473 -10.04 41.90 -2.71
C GLY A 473 -10.32 40.52 -2.10
N LYS A 474 -11.59 40.08 -1.99
CA LYS A 474 -11.95 38.74 -1.46
C LYS A 474 -11.25 37.59 -2.19
N SER A 475 -11.34 37.58 -3.52
CA SER A 475 -10.73 36.54 -4.35
C SER A 475 -9.20 36.56 -4.25
N THR A 476 -8.60 37.75 -4.16
CA THR A 476 -7.16 37.91 -3.93
C THR A 476 -6.75 37.36 -2.56
N PHE A 477 -7.57 37.54 -1.52
CA PHE A 477 -7.30 36.96 -0.20
C PHE A 477 -7.44 35.42 -0.21
N GLN A 478 -8.44 34.87 -0.89
CA GLN A 478 -8.58 33.42 -1.08
C GLN A 478 -7.39 32.84 -1.85
N TRP A 479 -6.95 33.54 -2.90
CA TRP A 479 -5.75 33.18 -3.64
C TRP A 479 -4.53 33.22 -2.73
N LEU A 480 -4.34 34.27 -1.92
CA LEU A 480 -3.21 34.39 -1.00
C LEU A 480 -3.18 33.22 -0.01
N ALA A 481 -4.34 32.87 0.58
CA ALA A 481 -4.47 31.71 1.45
C ALA A 481 -4.10 30.41 0.71
N THR A 482 -4.58 30.23 -0.52
CA THR A 482 -4.29 29.06 -1.37
C THR A 482 -2.81 28.98 -1.74
N ALA A 483 -2.20 30.09 -2.13
CA ALA A 483 -0.79 30.18 -2.52
C ALA A 483 0.12 29.93 -1.30
N LEU A 484 -0.28 30.43 -0.13
CA LEU A 484 0.44 30.22 1.12
C LEU A 484 0.53 28.74 1.49
N VAL A 485 -0.55 27.95 1.31
CA VAL A 485 -0.49 26.50 1.55
C VAL A 485 -0.12 25.67 0.33
N GLY A 486 -0.29 26.20 -0.88
CA GLY A 486 -0.19 25.48 -2.14
C GLY A 486 -1.53 24.94 -2.65
N ILE A 487 -1.69 24.98 -3.98
CA ILE A 487 -2.90 24.52 -4.68
C ILE A 487 -3.18 23.03 -4.44
N ASP A 488 -2.13 22.20 -4.38
CA ASP A 488 -2.25 20.77 -4.10
C ASP A 488 -2.74 20.47 -2.68
N ASN A 489 -2.61 21.43 -1.77
CA ASN A 489 -3.06 21.32 -0.39
C ASN A 489 -4.44 21.97 -0.18
N THR A 490 -5.06 22.46 -1.26
CA THR A 490 -6.36 23.12 -1.23
C THR A 490 -7.40 22.28 -2.00
N ALA A 491 -8.61 22.21 -1.46
CA ALA A 491 -9.78 21.69 -2.18
C ALA A 491 -10.75 22.84 -2.45
N VAL A 492 -11.30 22.90 -3.65
CA VAL A 492 -12.30 23.90 -4.05
C VAL A 492 -13.61 23.19 -4.32
N THR A 493 -14.70 23.67 -3.74
CA THR A 493 -16.04 23.08 -3.89
C THR A 493 -17.14 24.15 -3.76
N THR A 494 -18.40 23.73 -3.87
CA THR A 494 -19.60 24.55 -3.60
C THR A 494 -20.37 23.95 -2.42
N LEU A 495 -21.21 24.73 -1.71
CA LEU A 495 -22.04 24.16 -0.64
C LEU A 495 -22.94 23.04 -1.16
N LYS A 496 -23.51 23.22 -2.36
CA LYS A 496 -24.34 22.21 -3.00
C LYS A 496 -23.61 20.89 -3.24
N GLN A 497 -22.37 20.93 -3.75
CA GLN A 497 -21.58 19.72 -3.96
C GLN A 497 -21.15 19.09 -2.65
N LEU A 498 -20.66 19.89 -1.70
CA LEU A 498 -20.23 19.41 -0.39
C LEU A 498 -21.33 18.65 0.35
N GLU A 499 -22.58 19.13 0.28
CA GLU A 499 -23.71 18.53 0.99
C GLU A 499 -24.42 17.42 0.21
N ALA A 500 -24.49 17.51 -1.13
CA ALA A 500 -25.27 16.56 -1.93
C ALA A 500 -24.44 15.42 -2.57
N ASN A 501 -23.15 15.62 -2.80
CA ASN A 501 -22.30 14.64 -3.48
C ASN A 501 -21.48 13.82 -2.47
N ARG A 502 -21.84 12.54 -2.31
CA ARG A 502 -21.16 11.60 -1.40
C ARG A 502 -19.65 11.39 -1.67
N PHE A 503 -19.18 11.69 -2.89
CA PHE A 503 -17.77 11.56 -3.26
C PHE A 503 -16.98 12.86 -3.04
N GLU A 504 -17.66 13.99 -2.80
CA GLU A 504 -17.01 15.30 -2.66
C GLU A 504 -16.12 15.35 -1.43
N THR A 505 -16.58 14.78 -0.31
CA THR A 505 -15.84 14.77 0.96
C THR A 505 -14.51 14.00 0.87
N ALA A 506 -14.38 13.06 -0.07
CA ALA A 506 -13.14 12.32 -0.29
C ALA A 506 -12.03 13.19 -0.90
N SER A 507 -12.38 14.27 -1.63
CA SER A 507 -11.39 15.20 -2.20
C SER A 507 -10.69 16.04 -1.13
N LEU A 508 -11.27 16.12 0.07
CA LEU A 508 -10.75 16.87 1.21
C LEU A 508 -9.65 16.10 1.98
N TYR A 509 -9.44 14.82 1.66
CA TYR A 509 -8.46 13.98 2.33
C TYR A 509 -7.03 14.48 2.06
N GLY A 510 -6.24 14.68 3.12
CA GLY A 510 -4.86 15.20 3.02
C GLY A 510 -4.78 16.71 2.70
N LYS A 511 -5.90 17.42 2.62
CA LYS A 511 -5.93 18.86 2.34
C LYS A 511 -5.80 19.69 3.62
N ARG A 512 -5.34 20.93 3.47
CA ARG A 512 -5.12 21.93 4.53
C ARG A 512 -6.12 23.08 4.49
N LEU A 513 -6.67 23.36 3.31
CA LEU A 513 -7.66 24.41 3.11
C LEU A 513 -8.81 23.89 2.24
N VAL A 514 -10.04 24.19 2.64
CA VAL A 514 -11.22 24.06 1.77
C VAL A 514 -11.73 25.44 1.42
N LEU A 515 -11.78 25.74 0.13
CA LEU A 515 -12.45 26.91 -0.41
C LEU A 515 -13.84 26.53 -0.89
N ILE A 516 -14.85 27.18 -0.32
CA ILE A 516 -16.22 27.11 -0.78
C ILE A 516 -16.48 28.38 -1.57
N THR A 517 -16.55 28.24 -2.88
CA THR A 517 -16.89 29.33 -3.79
C THR A 517 -18.39 29.24 -4.05
N ASP A 518 -19.19 30.08 -3.40
CA ASP A 518 -20.63 30.08 -3.62
C ASP A 518 -21.05 31.37 -4.33
N SER A 519 -21.69 31.20 -5.48
CA SER A 519 -22.26 32.30 -6.26
C SER A 519 -23.77 32.46 -6.02
N GLU A 520 -24.42 31.56 -5.26
CA GLU A 520 -25.87 31.52 -5.11
C GLU A 520 -26.33 31.32 -3.65
N ARG A 521 -27.61 31.65 -3.37
CA ARG A 521 -28.21 31.47 -2.03
C ARG A 521 -28.43 29.98 -1.73
N TYR A 522 -27.69 29.42 -0.77
CA TYR A 522 -27.84 28.01 -0.35
C TYR A 522 -28.78 27.85 0.85
N GLY A 523 -30.04 27.45 0.58
CA GLY A 523 -31.06 27.19 1.61
C GLY A 523 -31.13 25.74 2.13
N GLY A 524 -30.15 24.88 1.85
CA GLY A 524 -30.14 23.46 2.24
C GLY A 524 -29.64 23.20 3.66
N ASP A 525 -29.57 21.91 4.03
CA ASP A 525 -28.90 21.47 5.26
C ASP A 525 -27.38 21.59 5.12
N VAL A 526 -26.69 21.90 6.22
CA VAL A 526 -25.23 22.19 6.25
C VAL A 526 -24.49 21.21 7.16
N SER A 527 -24.84 19.93 7.09
CA SER A 527 -24.31 18.89 7.97
C SER A 527 -22.84 18.61 7.69
N ASN A 528 -22.42 18.52 6.42
CA ASN A 528 -21.02 18.26 6.08
C ASN A 528 -20.15 19.47 6.41
N LEU A 529 -20.62 20.71 6.17
CA LEU A 529 -19.93 21.93 6.60
C LEU A 529 -19.69 21.93 8.12
N LYS A 530 -20.72 21.60 8.92
CA LYS A 530 -20.57 21.48 10.38
C LYS A 530 -19.56 20.41 10.78
N ALA A 531 -19.54 19.29 10.05
CA ALA A 531 -18.64 18.18 10.34
C ALA A 531 -17.18 18.54 10.07
N ILE A 532 -16.87 19.14 8.90
CA ILE A 532 -15.50 19.55 8.54
C ILE A 532 -14.98 20.71 9.39
N THR A 533 -15.88 21.53 9.95
CA THR A 533 -15.55 22.64 10.85
C THR A 533 -15.72 22.28 12.34
N GLY A 534 -16.04 21.03 12.65
CA GLY A 534 -16.33 20.57 14.02
C GLY A 534 -15.50 19.37 14.47
N GLU A 535 -14.50 18.94 13.67
CA GLU A 535 -13.70 17.74 13.89
C GLU A 535 -14.50 16.43 13.95
N ASP A 536 -15.65 16.39 13.28
CA ASP A 536 -16.44 15.18 13.11
C ASP A 536 -15.88 14.32 11.98
N ILE A 537 -16.17 13.01 12.04
CA ILE A 537 -15.74 12.07 11.00
C ILE A 537 -16.63 12.25 9.77
N ILE A 538 -16.02 12.59 8.63
CA ILE A 538 -16.67 12.61 7.32
C ILE A 538 -16.37 11.33 6.54
N ARG A 539 -17.26 11.01 5.60
CA ARG A 539 -17.10 9.82 4.75
C ARG A 539 -15.97 10.02 3.73
N ASN A 540 -15.22 8.96 3.47
CA ASN A 540 -14.15 8.95 2.47
C ASN A 540 -14.52 8.11 1.24
N GLU A 541 -15.75 8.20 0.73
CA GLU A 541 -16.19 7.34 -0.36
C GLU A 541 -15.41 7.67 -1.64
N ARG A 542 -14.55 6.74 -2.10
CA ARG A 542 -13.75 6.90 -3.32
C ARG A 542 -14.37 6.11 -4.46
N LYS A 543 -14.43 6.71 -5.65
CA LYS A 543 -15.02 6.08 -6.83
C LYS A 543 -14.28 4.77 -7.16
N GLY A 544 -15.02 3.67 -7.28
CA GLY A 544 -14.47 2.35 -7.61
C GLY A 544 -13.85 1.59 -6.43
N ILE A 545 -13.82 2.17 -5.21
CA ILE A 545 -13.29 1.50 -4.01
C ILE A 545 -14.44 1.21 -3.06
N GLN A 546 -14.69 -0.08 -2.79
CA GLN A 546 -15.69 -0.49 -1.80
C GLN A 546 -15.15 -0.27 -0.39
N GLN A 547 -15.91 0.45 0.45
CA GLN A 547 -15.68 0.65 1.88
C GLN A 547 -14.28 1.14 2.26
N THR A 548 -14.17 2.45 2.46
CA THR A 548 -13.02 3.16 3.05
C THR A 548 -13.37 3.62 4.46
N LYS A 549 -12.35 3.87 5.28
CA LYS A 549 -12.57 4.46 6.61
C LYS A 549 -12.79 5.97 6.47
N GLY A 550 -13.78 6.50 7.20
CA GLY A 550 -13.95 7.95 7.33
C GLY A 550 -12.76 8.62 8.01
N PHE A 551 -12.64 9.93 7.87
CA PHE A 551 -11.55 10.72 8.43
C PHE A 551 -12.06 12.02 9.04
N LYS A 552 -11.23 12.65 9.89
CA LYS A 552 -11.45 14.01 10.37
C LYS A 552 -10.67 14.96 9.47
N PHE A 553 -11.29 16.01 8.99
CA PHE A 553 -10.61 17.04 8.20
C PHE A 553 -9.76 17.93 9.14
N PRO A 554 -8.43 17.99 8.99
CA PRO A 554 -7.55 18.72 9.91
C PRO A 554 -7.30 20.17 9.49
N GLY A 555 -7.81 20.59 8.34
CA GLY A 555 -7.57 21.92 7.77
C GLY A 555 -8.61 22.97 8.17
N MET A 556 -8.49 24.15 7.57
CA MET A 556 -9.42 25.26 7.76
C MET A 556 -10.36 25.40 6.56
N VAL A 557 -11.49 26.09 6.74
CA VAL A 557 -12.49 26.33 5.69
C VAL A 557 -12.63 27.82 5.44
N MET A 558 -12.65 28.25 4.19
CA MET A 558 -12.98 29.62 3.81
C MET A 558 -14.15 29.62 2.84
N ILE A 559 -15.02 30.60 2.99
CA ILE A 559 -16.13 30.87 2.10
C ILE A 559 -15.96 32.30 1.60
N ALA A 560 -16.09 32.53 0.29
CA ALA A 560 -16.35 33.87 -0.21
C ALA A 560 -17.68 33.91 -0.93
N ALA A 561 -18.44 34.94 -0.63
CA ALA A 561 -19.72 35.22 -1.23
C ALA A 561 -19.88 36.74 -1.41
N ASN A 562 -20.78 37.15 -2.31
CA ASN A 562 -21.13 38.56 -2.45
C ASN A 562 -22.14 38.99 -1.39
N GLU A 563 -23.02 38.08 -0.99
CA GLU A 563 -24.00 38.23 0.08
C GLU A 563 -23.77 37.16 1.15
N ALA A 564 -24.33 37.37 2.34
CA ALA A 564 -24.31 36.40 3.42
C ALA A 564 -24.93 35.05 3.03
N ILE A 565 -24.38 33.94 3.52
CA ILE A 565 -25.07 32.65 3.40
C ILE A 565 -26.30 32.65 4.31
N GLN A 566 -27.48 32.70 3.68
CA GLN A 566 -28.77 32.46 4.30
C GLN A 566 -29.05 30.95 4.36
N SER A 567 -28.88 30.35 5.54
CA SER A 567 -29.25 28.95 5.80
C SER A 567 -30.63 28.88 6.46
N ASN A 568 -31.39 27.80 6.20
CA ASN A 568 -32.60 27.49 6.95
C ASN A 568 -32.31 27.00 8.39
N ASP A 569 -31.05 26.85 8.75
CA ASP A 569 -30.61 26.58 10.11
C ASP A 569 -30.36 27.89 10.89
N TYR A 570 -31.43 28.41 11.48
CA TYR A 570 -31.40 29.62 12.32
C TYR A 570 -30.83 29.39 13.73
N THR A 571 -30.24 28.22 14.00
CA THR A 571 -29.69 27.89 15.32
C THR A 571 -28.26 28.40 15.50
N SER A 572 -27.87 28.62 16.75
CA SER A 572 -26.53 29.06 17.15
C SER A 572 -25.39 28.09 16.76
N GLY A 573 -25.72 26.86 16.35
CA GLY A 573 -24.75 25.84 15.98
C GLY A 573 -23.84 26.24 14.81
N LEU A 574 -24.38 26.93 13.80
CA LEU A 574 -23.57 27.47 12.70
C LEU A 574 -22.95 28.83 13.06
N LYS A 575 -23.70 29.69 13.77
CA LYS A 575 -23.24 31.03 14.19
C LYS A 575 -21.90 30.97 14.93
N ARG A 576 -21.78 30.06 15.90
CA ARG A 576 -20.53 29.94 16.68
C ARG A 576 -19.32 29.59 15.82
N ARG A 577 -19.50 28.91 14.68
CA ARG A 577 -18.40 28.49 13.79
C ARG A 577 -18.09 29.54 12.73
N ARG A 578 -19.01 30.47 12.48
CA ARG A 578 -18.92 31.45 11.41
C ARG A 578 -18.14 32.67 11.88
N LEU A 579 -17.03 32.97 11.22
CA LEU A 579 -16.27 34.20 11.37
C LEU A 579 -16.48 35.04 10.11
N THR A 580 -17.38 36.02 10.17
CA THR A 580 -17.69 36.85 9.00
C THR A 580 -16.81 38.11 8.99
N VAL A 581 -16.10 38.34 7.88
CA VAL A 581 -15.25 39.53 7.69
C VAL A 581 -15.71 40.31 6.45
N PRO A 582 -16.03 41.60 6.60
CA PRO A 582 -16.46 42.44 5.48
C PRO A 582 -15.26 42.98 4.68
N PHE A 583 -15.28 42.78 3.38
CA PHE A 583 -14.36 43.34 2.40
C PHE A 583 -15.08 44.46 1.64
N LEU A 584 -14.98 45.68 2.15
CA LEU A 584 -15.76 46.84 1.66
C LEU A 584 -15.00 47.71 0.65
N ASN A 585 -13.68 47.66 0.64
CA ASN A 585 -12.85 48.52 -0.22
C ASN A 585 -12.88 48.04 -1.69
N GLN A 586 -13.75 48.63 -2.52
CA GLN A 586 -13.87 48.29 -3.94
C GLN A 586 -12.83 49.01 -4.79
N ILE A 587 -12.00 48.24 -5.51
CA ILE A 587 -11.02 48.77 -6.45
C ILE A 587 -11.64 48.88 -7.86
N PRO A 588 -11.67 50.10 -8.45
CA PRO A 588 -12.13 50.31 -9.82
C PRO A 588 -11.38 49.42 -10.83
N PRO A 589 -12.05 48.89 -11.87
CA PRO A 589 -11.42 47.95 -12.81
C PRO A 589 -10.09 48.41 -13.41
N HIS A 590 -9.95 49.71 -13.70
CA HIS A 590 -8.73 50.29 -14.29
C HIS A 590 -7.55 50.43 -13.32
N LEU A 591 -7.79 50.33 -12.00
CA LEU A 591 -6.74 50.34 -10.97
C LEU A 591 -6.37 48.92 -10.50
N ARG A 592 -7.02 47.88 -11.04
CA ARG A 592 -6.76 46.49 -10.64
C ARG A 592 -5.40 46.05 -11.17
N ARG A 593 -4.56 45.57 -10.27
CA ARG A 593 -3.26 44.98 -10.56
C ARG A 593 -3.36 43.45 -10.51
N ASN A 594 -2.44 42.75 -11.17
CA ASN A 594 -2.28 41.31 -10.98
C ASN A 594 -1.49 41.04 -9.70
N LEU A 595 -2.21 41.05 -8.57
CA LEU A 595 -1.62 40.86 -7.25
C LEU A 595 -1.12 39.42 -7.01
N GLU A 596 -1.62 38.45 -7.78
CA GLU A 596 -1.23 37.05 -7.66
C GLU A 596 0.26 36.86 -7.98
N SER A 597 0.67 37.25 -9.19
CA SER A 597 2.09 37.18 -9.57
C SER A 597 2.97 38.14 -8.76
N GLU A 598 2.41 39.25 -8.26
CA GLU A 598 3.15 40.20 -7.42
C GLU A 598 3.48 39.63 -6.04
N PHE A 599 2.60 38.81 -5.45
CA PHE A 599 2.74 38.30 -4.08
C PHE A 599 3.52 37.00 -3.98
N GLU A 600 3.62 36.23 -5.07
CA GLU A 600 4.31 34.93 -5.08
C GLU A 600 5.73 34.96 -4.46
N PRO A 601 6.61 35.93 -4.78
CA PRO A 601 7.95 35.99 -4.16
C PRO A 601 7.94 36.28 -2.65
N TYR A 602 6.84 36.80 -2.11
CA TYR A 602 6.72 37.22 -0.71
C TYR A 602 6.09 36.14 0.18
N LEU A 603 5.59 35.03 -0.38
CA LEU A 603 4.93 33.95 0.38
C LEU A 603 5.80 33.40 1.53
N PRO A 604 7.12 33.16 1.37
CA PRO A 604 7.97 32.72 2.48
C PRO A 604 8.05 33.74 3.62
N GLY A 605 8.08 35.03 3.29
CA GLY A 605 8.05 36.10 4.28
C GLY A 605 6.68 36.22 4.95
N VAL A 606 5.59 36.02 4.21
CA VAL A 606 4.22 35.95 4.78
C VAL A 606 4.12 34.78 5.74
N LEU A 607 4.68 33.61 5.41
CA LEU A 607 4.74 32.46 6.31
C LEU A 607 5.43 32.82 7.63
N GLN A 608 6.62 33.44 7.56
CA GLN A 608 7.31 33.90 8.76
C GLN A 608 6.43 34.86 9.57
N TRP A 609 5.88 35.88 8.92
CA TRP A 609 5.02 36.87 9.55
C TRP A 609 3.80 36.24 10.24
N VAL A 610 3.11 35.28 9.62
CA VAL A 610 1.98 34.62 10.29
C VAL A 610 2.42 33.75 11.46
N LEU A 611 3.58 33.09 11.38
CA LEU A 611 4.09 32.22 12.46
C LEU A 611 4.62 33.00 13.67
N GLU A 612 5.09 34.23 13.48
CA GLU A 612 5.57 35.12 14.56
C GLU A 612 4.45 35.59 15.51
N MET A 613 3.18 35.53 15.09
CA MET A 613 2.06 35.78 16.00
C MET A 613 2.04 34.68 17.08
N PRO A 614 1.87 34.98 18.37
CA PRO A 614 1.68 33.97 19.41
C PRO A 614 0.44 33.08 19.19
N ASP A 615 0.45 31.84 19.69
CA ASP A 615 -0.68 30.91 19.54
C ASP A 615 -1.93 31.36 20.31
N ASP A 616 -1.75 31.94 21.49
CA ASP A 616 -2.82 32.49 22.33
C ASP A 616 -3.48 33.71 21.70
N GLU A 617 -2.70 34.58 21.05
CA GLU A 617 -3.24 35.72 20.30
C GLU A 617 -4.10 35.27 19.11
N MET A 618 -3.62 34.28 18.35
CA MET A 618 -4.39 33.70 17.24
C MET A 618 -5.70 33.06 17.72
N VAL A 619 -5.65 32.27 18.82
CA VAL A 619 -6.85 31.68 19.42
C VAL A 619 -7.82 32.77 19.86
N LYS A 620 -7.33 33.82 20.53
CA LYS A 620 -8.16 34.94 21.00
C LYS A 620 -8.88 35.63 19.84
N LEU A 621 -8.16 35.98 18.76
CA LEU A 621 -8.76 36.67 17.61
C LEU A 621 -9.79 35.81 16.86
N VAL A 622 -9.49 34.52 16.66
CA VAL A 622 -10.33 33.62 15.84
C VAL A 622 -11.52 33.05 16.62
N VAL A 623 -11.36 32.76 17.91
CA VAL A 623 -12.42 32.15 18.74
C VAL A 623 -13.26 33.21 19.44
N ASP A 624 -12.63 34.23 20.03
CA ASP A 624 -13.28 35.26 20.84
C ASP A 624 -13.43 36.60 20.06
N THR A 625 -13.83 36.48 18.79
CA THR A 625 -13.91 37.61 17.87
C THR A 625 -14.86 38.69 18.35
N ALA A 626 -16.00 38.32 18.93
CA ALA A 626 -17.03 39.27 19.39
C ALA A 626 -16.49 40.25 20.45
N ASN A 627 -15.54 39.81 21.29
CA ASN A 627 -14.91 40.65 22.31
C ASN A 627 -13.57 41.25 21.85
N SER A 628 -12.87 40.57 20.94
CA SER A 628 -11.51 40.93 20.54
C SER A 628 -11.44 41.83 19.30
N VAL A 629 -12.52 41.92 18.52
CA VAL A 629 -12.57 42.67 17.27
C VAL A 629 -13.77 43.63 17.28
N SER A 630 -13.56 44.80 17.87
CA SER A 630 -14.61 45.82 18.05
C SER A 630 -15.25 46.26 16.74
N SER A 631 -14.48 46.32 15.64
CA SER A 631 -14.96 46.74 14.32
C SER A 631 -15.98 45.79 13.70
N LEU A 632 -16.05 44.53 14.17
CA LEU A 632 -17.03 43.55 13.71
C LEU A 632 -18.33 43.59 14.52
N ALA A 633 -18.38 44.26 15.67
CA ALA A 633 -19.55 44.21 16.55
C ALA A 633 -20.79 44.86 15.92
N SER A 634 -20.65 46.04 15.31
CA SER A 634 -21.74 46.72 14.60
C SER A 634 -22.20 45.94 13.36
N PHE A 635 -21.23 45.47 12.56
CA PHE A 635 -21.49 44.66 11.37
C PHE A 635 -22.19 43.33 11.72
N SER A 636 -21.83 42.70 12.84
CA SER A 636 -22.44 41.44 13.29
C SER A 636 -23.93 41.60 13.64
N GLY A 637 -24.34 42.78 14.12
CA GLY A 637 -25.73 43.09 14.43
C GLY A 637 -26.57 43.23 13.16
N GLU A 638 -26.15 44.06 12.21
CA GLU A 638 -26.81 44.23 10.91
C GLU A 638 -26.87 42.91 10.14
N PHE A 639 -25.76 42.17 10.11
CA PHE A 639 -25.69 40.85 9.47
C PHE A 639 -26.67 39.83 10.07
N LEU A 640 -26.89 39.86 11.39
CA LEU A 640 -27.84 38.98 12.05
C LEU A 640 -29.28 39.30 11.61
N LEU A 641 -29.62 40.56 11.39
CA LEU A 641 -30.93 40.97 10.88
C LEU A 641 -31.13 40.47 9.45
N ASP A 642 -30.13 40.63 8.58
CA ASP A 642 -30.21 40.23 7.17
C ASP A 642 -30.30 38.70 6.96
N THR A 643 -29.78 37.91 7.90
CA THR A 643 -29.68 36.45 7.77
C THR A 643 -30.68 35.67 8.63
N ASN A 644 -31.26 36.30 9.66
CA ASN A 644 -32.17 35.64 10.59
C ASN A 644 -33.51 36.39 10.68
N PRO A 645 -34.58 35.89 10.03
CA PRO A 645 -35.88 36.55 10.04
C PRO A 645 -36.52 36.69 11.43
N LEU A 646 -36.12 35.85 12.40
CA LEU A 646 -36.55 36.02 13.80
C LEU A 646 -35.85 37.19 14.45
N ALA A 647 -34.58 37.42 14.16
CA ALA A 647 -33.84 38.58 14.68
C ALA A 647 -34.36 39.89 14.07
N ASP A 648 -34.61 39.90 12.76
CA ASP A 648 -35.24 41.04 12.06
C ASP A 648 -36.62 41.39 12.64
N TRP A 649 -37.49 40.39 12.78
CA TRP A 649 -38.78 40.60 13.45
C TRP A 649 -38.62 41.09 14.89
N LEU A 650 -37.69 40.49 15.66
CA LEU A 650 -37.47 40.84 17.06
C LEU A 650 -37.01 42.31 17.21
N ASP A 651 -36.12 42.77 16.34
CA ASP A 651 -35.61 44.15 16.36
C ASP A 651 -36.71 45.18 16.01
N ASN A 652 -37.57 44.86 15.03
CA ASN A 652 -38.58 45.79 14.53
C ASN A 652 -39.91 45.73 15.31
N CYS A 653 -40.36 44.54 15.73
CA CYS A 653 -41.71 44.31 16.26
C CYS A 653 -41.74 44.00 17.76
N ALA A 654 -40.60 43.84 18.42
CA ALA A 654 -40.54 43.54 19.85
C ALA A 654 -39.62 44.51 20.61
N VAL A 655 -39.76 44.51 21.93
CA VAL A 655 -38.91 45.23 22.88
C VAL A 655 -38.47 44.31 24.01
N TYR A 656 -37.26 44.54 24.53
CA TYR A 656 -36.78 43.85 25.71
C TYR A 656 -37.33 44.52 26.96
N ASP A 657 -38.17 43.79 27.70
CA ASP A 657 -38.67 44.18 29.02
C ASP A 657 -38.54 42.98 29.96
N PRO A 658 -37.59 43.00 30.92
CA PRO A 658 -37.37 41.92 31.87
C PRO A 658 -38.61 41.49 32.66
N LYS A 659 -39.61 42.37 32.79
CA LYS A 659 -40.87 42.09 33.51
C LYS A 659 -41.97 41.55 32.61
N ALA A 660 -41.81 41.62 31.30
CA ALA A 660 -42.82 41.20 30.35
C ALA A 660 -43.01 39.68 30.38
N LYS A 661 -44.26 39.27 30.19
CA LYS A 661 -44.69 37.89 29.98
C LYS A 661 -45.66 37.86 28.83
N THR A 662 -45.20 37.40 27.66
CA THR A 662 -45.99 37.43 26.42
C THR A 662 -46.26 36.02 25.92
N TYR A 663 -47.52 35.74 25.59
CA TYR A 663 -47.92 34.43 25.11
C TYR A 663 -47.46 34.18 23.68
N VAL A 664 -47.05 32.94 23.39
CA VAL A 664 -46.61 32.54 22.04
C VAL A 664 -47.79 32.52 21.08
N GLY A 665 -48.90 31.88 21.47
CA GLY A 665 -50.12 31.79 20.67
C GLY A 665 -49.99 30.91 19.42
N THR A 666 -51.06 30.93 18.61
CA THR A 666 -51.21 30.26 17.32
C THR A 666 -51.50 31.31 16.24
N LEU A 667 -51.49 30.93 14.97
CA LEU A 667 -51.65 31.87 13.85
C LEU A 667 -53.02 32.59 13.85
N ASP A 668 -54.06 31.96 14.41
CA ASP A 668 -55.42 32.53 14.55
C ASP A 668 -55.54 33.60 15.65
N LYS A 669 -54.49 33.81 16.45
CA LYS A 669 -54.50 34.78 17.54
C LYS A 669 -54.19 36.20 17.02
N PRO A 670 -54.65 37.25 17.74
CA PRO A 670 -54.33 38.63 17.38
C PRO A 670 -52.83 38.88 17.46
N ALA A 671 -52.27 39.42 16.37
CA ALA A 671 -50.84 39.68 16.22
C ALA A 671 -50.33 40.75 17.20
N GLU A 672 -51.22 41.55 17.78
CA GLU A 672 -50.94 42.61 18.74
C GLU A 672 -50.62 42.08 20.15
N HIS A 673 -50.96 40.81 20.43
CA HIS A 673 -50.85 40.22 21.77
C HIS A 673 -50.07 38.90 21.84
N TYR A 674 -49.81 38.26 20.69
CA TYR A 674 -49.20 36.93 20.64
C TYR A 674 -47.97 36.91 19.73
N LEU A 675 -46.86 36.42 20.27
CA LEU A 675 -45.54 36.47 19.61
C LEU A 675 -45.53 35.77 18.25
N TYR A 676 -46.11 34.57 18.15
CA TYR A 676 -46.10 33.81 16.90
C TYR A 676 -46.99 34.45 15.82
N ALA A 677 -48.15 34.97 16.20
CA ALA A 677 -49.03 35.67 15.26
C ALA A 677 -48.39 36.97 14.74
N SER A 678 -47.73 37.74 15.61
CA SER A 678 -46.93 38.90 15.24
C SER A 678 -45.82 38.54 14.24
N TYR A 679 -45.05 37.50 14.54
CA TYR A 679 -43.99 37.01 13.68
C TYR A 679 -44.52 36.56 12.31
N CYS A 680 -45.59 35.77 12.25
CA CYS A 680 -46.18 35.36 10.98
C CYS A 680 -46.70 36.54 10.15
N ARG A 681 -47.26 37.58 10.80
CA ARG A 681 -47.68 38.81 10.14
C ARG A 681 -46.49 39.56 9.53
N TRP A 682 -45.40 39.70 10.27
CA TRP A 682 -44.16 40.30 9.77
C TRP A 682 -43.63 39.57 8.55
N MET A 683 -43.51 38.24 8.64
CA MET A 683 -43.03 37.40 7.54
C MET A 683 -43.90 37.51 6.29
N SER A 684 -45.23 37.58 6.47
CA SER A 684 -46.16 37.78 5.35
C SER A 684 -45.97 39.16 4.69
N GLY A 685 -45.67 40.19 5.48
CA GLY A 685 -45.41 41.55 4.99
C GLY A 685 -44.07 41.68 4.25
N THR A 686 -43.05 40.91 4.63
CA THR A 686 -41.73 40.90 3.97
C THR A 686 -41.62 39.89 2.82
N GLY A 687 -42.70 39.15 2.52
CA GLY A 687 -42.74 38.16 1.44
C GLY A 687 -42.00 36.85 1.73
N SER A 688 -41.64 36.59 2.99
CA SER A 688 -40.87 35.42 3.42
C SER A 688 -41.74 34.36 4.12
N LYS A 689 -41.32 33.08 4.11
CA LYS A 689 -42.05 32.01 4.80
C LYS A 689 -41.66 31.92 6.28
N ALA A 690 -42.66 31.97 7.17
CA ALA A 690 -42.45 31.81 8.60
C ALA A 690 -42.00 30.38 8.98
N VAL A 691 -41.16 30.26 10.01
CA VAL A 691 -40.86 28.98 10.65
C VAL A 691 -42.11 28.40 11.32
N SER A 692 -42.20 27.06 11.41
CA SER A 692 -43.35 26.40 12.08
C SER A 692 -43.45 26.78 13.56
N LEU A 693 -44.66 26.85 14.11
CA LEU A 693 -44.94 27.14 15.53
C LEU A 693 -44.10 26.29 16.50
N ARG A 694 -43.92 24.99 16.19
CA ARG A 694 -43.14 24.08 17.03
C ARG A 694 -41.68 24.52 17.15
N ARG A 695 -41.09 25.00 16.05
CA ARG A 695 -39.69 25.47 16.02
C ARG A 695 -39.56 26.93 16.47
N PHE A 696 -40.60 27.74 16.33
CA PHE A 696 -40.58 29.17 16.64
C PHE A 696 -40.01 29.47 18.03
N SER A 697 -40.58 28.88 19.10
CA SER A 697 -40.11 29.18 20.46
C SER A 697 -38.68 28.72 20.70
N GLU A 698 -38.27 27.58 20.12
CA GLU A 698 -36.91 27.06 20.29
C GLU A 698 -35.89 27.97 19.60
N CYS A 699 -36.15 28.37 18.36
CA CYS A 699 -35.29 29.28 17.62
C CYS A 699 -35.28 30.69 18.25
N LEU A 700 -36.42 31.21 18.72
CA LEU A 700 -36.49 32.52 19.35
C LEU A 700 -35.68 32.59 20.65
N ILE A 701 -35.78 31.56 21.49
CA ILE A 701 -34.97 31.47 22.71
C ILE A 701 -33.48 31.34 22.38
N ASP A 702 -33.13 30.57 21.34
CA ASP A 702 -31.74 30.45 20.89
C ASP A 702 -31.17 31.80 20.43
N VAL A 703 -31.93 32.57 19.62
CA VAL A 703 -31.55 33.93 19.20
C VAL A 703 -31.32 34.81 20.42
N CYS A 704 -32.27 34.85 21.36
CA CYS A 704 -32.18 35.71 22.53
C CYS A 704 -31.01 35.34 23.45
N ARG A 705 -30.94 34.08 23.88
CA ARG A 705 -29.96 33.63 24.88
C ARG A 705 -28.57 33.44 24.31
N ASN A 706 -28.48 32.71 23.19
CA ASN A 706 -27.20 32.22 22.69
C ASN A 706 -26.60 33.17 21.65
N GLN A 707 -27.43 33.95 20.94
CA GLN A 707 -26.95 34.83 19.87
C GLN A 707 -26.85 36.29 20.31
N LEU A 708 -27.72 36.76 21.22
CA LEU A 708 -27.74 38.12 21.77
C LEU A 708 -27.28 38.21 23.23
N GLY A 709 -27.06 37.08 23.92
CA GLY A 709 -26.56 37.06 25.30
C GLY A 709 -27.60 37.37 26.38
N LEU A 710 -28.89 37.40 26.05
CA LEU A 710 -29.99 37.72 26.96
C LEU A 710 -30.43 36.46 27.74
N SER A 711 -29.65 36.11 28.76
CA SER A 711 -29.80 34.86 29.53
C SER A 711 -31.08 34.75 30.38
N ASP A 712 -31.73 35.87 30.67
CA ASP A 712 -32.91 36.02 31.53
C ASP A 712 -34.24 35.73 30.81
N ILE A 713 -34.26 35.74 29.48
CA ILE A 713 -35.43 35.36 28.68
C ILE A 713 -35.73 33.89 28.88
N ALA A 714 -36.96 33.49 29.22
CA ALA A 714 -37.30 32.09 29.50
C ALA A 714 -38.67 31.67 28.95
N LYS A 715 -38.80 30.40 28.60
CA LYS A 715 -40.09 29.81 28.18
C LYS A 715 -40.78 29.15 29.36
N GLY A 716 -42.05 29.46 29.53
CA GLY A 716 -42.93 28.80 30.49
C GLY A 716 -44.21 28.31 29.83
N ARG A 717 -45.04 27.64 30.63
CA ARG A 717 -46.39 27.22 30.23
C ARG A 717 -47.32 27.31 31.43
N ASP A 718 -48.53 27.77 31.18
CA ASP A 718 -49.63 27.77 32.14
C ASP A 718 -50.95 27.39 31.45
N ASN A 719 -52.07 27.61 32.13
CA ASN A 719 -53.40 27.29 31.63
C ASN A 719 -53.83 28.12 30.40
N GLN A 720 -53.20 29.28 30.14
CA GLN A 720 -53.49 30.13 28.99
C GLN A 720 -52.60 29.79 27.78
N GLY A 721 -51.48 29.10 27.99
CA GLY A 721 -50.65 28.54 26.93
C GLY A 721 -49.16 28.62 27.23
N ALA A 722 -48.35 28.44 26.17
CA ALA A 722 -46.92 28.70 26.25
C ALA A 722 -46.66 30.21 26.21
N TYR A 723 -45.74 30.69 27.04
CA TYR A 723 -45.33 32.09 27.09
C TYR A 723 -43.81 32.21 27.14
N ILE A 724 -43.31 33.41 26.83
CA ILE A 724 -41.90 33.78 26.97
C ILE A 724 -41.81 35.03 27.84
N THR A 725 -40.91 35.01 28.82
CA THR A 725 -40.60 36.16 29.68
C THR A 725 -39.47 37.00 29.09
N GLY A 726 -39.44 38.30 29.40
CA GLY A 726 -38.38 39.20 28.93
C GLY A 726 -38.62 39.83 27.55
N ILE A 727 -39.71 39.48 26.88
CA ILE A 727 -40.06 39.95 25.53
C ILE A 727 -41.49 40.49 25.55
N ASP A 728 -41.68 41.72 25.09
CA ASP A 728 -42.99 42.33 24.81
C ASP A 728 -43.09 42.76 23.34
N LEU A 729 -44.32 42.86 22.83
CA LEU A 729 -44.57 43.37 21.49
C LEU A 729 -44.54 44.90 21.48
N ARG A 730 -43.93 45.47 20.44
CA ARG A 730 -43.80 46.92 20.29
C ARG A 730 -45.17 47.54 20.07
N HIS A 731 -45.49 48.54 20.88
CA HIS A 731 -46.70 49.36 20.81
C HIS A 731 -46.40 50.78 21.27
N TYR A 732 -47.36 51.70 21.10
CA TYR A 732 -47.17 53.13 21.38
C TYR A 732 -46.67 53.43 22.80
N GLY A 733 -47.03 52.60 23.79
CA GLY A 733 -46.61 52.75 25.18
C GLY A 733 -45.14 52.38 25.47
N ASN A 734 -44.54 51.50 24.67
CA ASN A 734 -43.20 50.95 24.93
C ASN A 734 -42.18 51.20 23.80
N GLN A 735 -42.55 51.99 22.79
CA GLN A 735 -41.70 52.32 21.63
C GLN A 735 -40.37 53.01 21.97
N HIS A 736 -40.29 53.66 23.14
CA HIS A 736 -39.07 54.29 23.68
C HIS A 736 -38.04 53.26 24.18
N LEU A 737 -38.46 52.01 24.42
CA LEU A 737 -37.54 50.94 24.84
C LEU A 737 -36.60 50.54 23.69
N PRO A 738 -35.35 50.17 24.02
CA PRO A 738 -34.33 49.84 23.04
C PRO A 738 -34.73 48.60 22.21
N ARG A 739 -34.24 48.58 20.97
CA ARG A 739 -34.34 47.42 20.08
C ARG A 739 -33.37 46.31 20.52
N PHE A 740 -33.71 45.07 20.20
CA PHE A 740 -32.97 43.88 20.65
C PHE A 740 -31.57 43.73 20.06
N VAL A 741 -31.38 44.08 18.79
CA VAL A 741 -30.13 43.83 18.05
C VAL A 741 -29.38 45.14 17.82
N THR A 742 -30.08 46.19 17.40
CA THR A 742 -29.45 47.48 17.03
C THR A 742 -29.30 48.45 18.19
N GLY A 743 -29.92 48.19 19.35
CA GLY A 743 -29.78 48.98 20.58
C GLY A 743 -30.25 50.44 20.52
N LYS A 744 -30.72 50.93 19.37
CA LYS A 744 -31.24 52.30 19.21
C LYS A 744 -32.71 52.36 19.66
N ALA A 745 -33.08 53.39 20.42
CA ALA A 745 -34.48 53.76 20.61
C ALA A 745 -35.07 54.15 19.24
N ALA A 746 -36.29 53.72 18.93
CA ALA A 746 -36.93 54.09 17.67
C ALA A 746 -37.03 55.63 17.60
N MET A 747 -36.51 56.23 16.53
CA MET A 747 -36.67 57.68 16.33
C MET A 747 -38.16 58.00 16.29
N SER A 748 -38.58 58.98 17.10
CA SER A 748 -39.92 59.53 17.07
C SER A 748 -40.17 60.13 15.69
N ASP A 749 -41.21 59.64 15.03
CA ASP A 749 -41.74 60.13 13.77
C ASP A 749 -42.44 61.49 14.02
N GLU A 750 -41.65 62.54 14.26
CA GLU A 750 -42.08 63.94 14.32
C GLU A 750 -41.13 64.80 13.48
N SER A 751 -41.02 64.51 12.18
CA SER A 751 -40.45 65.50 11.24
C SER A 751 -40.94 65.32 9.79
N VAL A 752 -42.19 64.93 9.59
CA VAL A 752 -42.88 65.15 8.32
C VAL A 752 -43.98 66.14 8.59
N MET A 753 -43.70 67.41 8.30
CA MET A 753 -44.61 68.55 8.04
C MET A 753 -43.82 69.81 8.40
N ASN A 754 -42.97 70.28 7.47
CA ASN A 754 -42.66 71.70 7.24
C ASN A 754 -41.53 71.83 6.21
N SER A 755 -41.89 72.05 4.95
CA SER A 755 -41.44 73.22 4.17
C SER A 755 -41.87 73.09 2.71
N ASP A 756 -42.96 73.77 2.37
CA ASP A 756 -43.16 74.27 1.01
C ASP A 756 -42.06 75.29 0.67
N GLY A 757 -41.50 75.22 -0.54
CA GLY A 757 -40.78 76.36 -1.12
C GLY A 757 -39.62 76.05 -2.06
N LEU A 758 -39.89 76.21 -3.36
CA LEU A 758 -39.02 76.82 -4.40
C LEU A 758 -37.88 75.99 -5.05
N SER A 759 -38.14 75.64 -6.33
CA SER A 759 -37.35 76.01 -7.53
C SER A 759 -35.84 75.70 -7.61
N ASP A 760 -35.46 74.85 -8.56
CA ASP A 760 -34.77 75.22 -9.84
C ASP A 760 -33.85 74.09 -10.36
N GLY A 761 -33.68 74.01 -11.69
CA GLY A 761 -32.39 73.65 -12.27
C GLY A 761 -32.22 72.28 -12.91
N SER A 762 -32.66 72.17 -14.17
CA SER A 762 -32.19 71.20 -15.17
C SER A 762 -30.67 71.19 -15.33
N VAL A 763 -30.04 70.01 -15.49
CA VAL A 763 -28.89 69.83 -16.40
C VAL A 763 -29.03 68.50 -17.16
N THR A 764 -29.29 68.64 -18.45
CA THR A 764 -29.21 67.63 -19.51
C THR A 764 -27.76 67.34 -19.89
N GLY A 765 -27.47 66.09 -20.28
CA GLY A 765 -26.26 65.70 -20.99
C GLY A 765 -26.57 64.52 -21.90
N GLU A 766 -26.77 64.81 -23.18
CA GLU A 766 -27.13 63.91 -24.28
C GLU A 766 -26.03 62.87 -24.59
N THR A 767 -26.42 61.70 -25.09
CA THR A 767 -25.73 61.13 -26.27
C THR A 767 -26.74 60.41 -27.16
N LEU A 768 -26.64 60.74 -28.44
CA LEU A 768 -27.48 60.40 -29.57
C LEU A 768 -27.27 58.99 -30.12
N ALA A 769 -28.33 58.58 -30.83
CA ALA A 769 -28.38 57.76 -32.05
C ALA A 769 -28.48 56.23 -31.88
N SER A 770 -29.21 55.51 -32.72
CA SER A 770 -30.39 55.76 -33.58
C SER A 770 -30.73 54.38 -34.17
N ASP A 771 -32.00 54.20 -34.55
CA ASP A 771 -32.50 53.26 -35.57
C ASP A 771 -32.40 51.75 -35.27
N GLY A 772 -33.45 50.95 -35.39
CA GLY A 772 -34.79 51.14 -35.94
C GLY A 772 -35.51 49.79 -35.86
N SER A 773 -36.83 49.86 -35.84
CA SER A 773 -37.79 48.74 -35.93
C SER A 773 -37.55 47.95 -37.24
N ASP A 774 -38.21 46.85 -37.64
CA ASP A 774 -39.60 46.45 -37.54
C ASP A 774 -39.77 44.97 -37.96
N GLY A 775 -40.90 44.34 -37.56
CA GLY A 775 -41.31 43.09 -38.18
C GLY A 775 -42.30 42.22 -37.39
N SER A 776 -43.50 42.73 -37.15
CA SER A 776 -44.64 42.06 -36.52
C SER A 776 -45.40 41.09 -37.44
N ASP A 777 -45.89 40.01 -36.83
CA ASP A 777 -47.17 39.32 -36.95
C ASP A 777 -47.62 38.56 -38.22
N GLY A 778 -48.05 37.30 -37.99
CA GLY A 778 -48.90 36.50 -38.87
C GLY A 778 -49.50 35.30 -38.11
N LEU A 779 -50.83 35.34 -37.88
CA LEU A 779 -51.64 34.38 -37.13
C LEU A 779 -52.38 33.38 -38.06
N PHE A 780 -52.82 32.23 -37.49
CA PHE A 780 -53.72 31.16 -38.01
C PHE A 780 -53.11 30.14 -39.00
N THR A 781 -53.23 28.79 -38.89
CA THR A 781 -54.33 27.89 -38.48
C THR A 781 -53.85 26.44 -38.14
N SER A 782 -54.59 25.79 -37.23
CA SER A 782 -55.07 24.39 -37.15
C SER A 782 -54.18 23.11 -37.18
N GLU A 783 -54.41 22.27 -36.13
CA GLU A 783 -54.64 20.81 -36.09
C GLU A 783 -53.48 19.85 -36.53
N LYS A 784 -53.21 18.66 -35.96
CA LYS A 784 -53.98 17.69 -35.14
C LYS A 784 -53.07 16.54 -34.67
N THR A 785 -53.39 15.93 -33.51
CA THR A 785 -53.17 14.50 -33.11
C THR A 785 -51.71 13.97 -32.99
N GLN A 786 -51.30 13.08 -32.07
CA GLN A 786 -51.98 12.05 -31.28
C GLN A 786 -51.02 11.44 -30.22
N LYS A 787 -51.55 11.04 -29.04
CA LYS A 787 -51.33 9.78 -28.27
C LYS A 787 -49.88 9.33 -27.94
N THR A 788 -49.53 8.82 -26.74
CA THR A 788 -50.32 8.04 -25.78
C THR A 788 -49.58 7.94 -24.44
N THR A 789 -50.34 8.08 -23.36
CA THR A 789 -50.10 7.57 -22.01
C THR A 789 -50.48 6.09 -21.92
N SER A 790 -49.80 5.30 -21.07
CA SER A 790 -50.43 4.14 -20.41
C SER A 790 -49.81 3.90 -19.03
N SER A 791 -50.68 4.04 -18.03
CA SER A 791 -50.52 3.73 -16.61
C SER A 791 -50.89 2.28 -16.29
N CYS A 792 -50.88 1.97 -14.99
CA CYS A 792 -51.51 0.85 -14.25
C CYS A 792 -50.52 -0.24 -13.81
N GLU A 793 -50.55 -0.81 -12.60
CA GLU A 793 -51.40 -0.65 -11.41
C GLU A 793 -50.77 -1.43 -10.22
N ASN A 794 -51.17 -1.02 -9.02
CA ASN A 794 -51.08 -1.65 -7.69
C ASN A 794 -50.89 -3.19 -7.55
N ARG A 795 -50.10 -3.60 -6.54
CA ARG A 795 -50.47 -4.40 -5.32
C ARG A 795 -49.29 -5.26 -4.81
N ASN A 796 -48.84 -5.04 -3.57
CA ASN A 796 -49.01 -5.98 -2.44
C ASN A 796 -48.07 -5.66 -1.26
N ILE A 797 -48.69 -5.62 -0.08
CA ILE A 797 -48.11 -5.64 1.27
C ILE A 797 -47.82 -7.12 1.63
N PRO A 798 -46.81 -7.39 2.47
CA PRO A 798 -47.13 -8.08 3.71
C PRO A 798 -46.46 -7.43 4.93
N SER A 799 -47.28 -7.26 5.96
CA SER A 799 -46.94 -7.07 7.36
C SER A 799 -46.41 -8.39 7.96
N ASN A 800 -45.43 -8.29 8.86
CA ASN A 800 -45.36 -9.21 10.00
C ASN A 800 -44.64 -8.54 11.18
N GLU A 801 -45.29 -8.66 12.33
CA GLU A 801 -44.90 -8.17 13.65
C GLU A 801 -43.78 -9.01 14.26
N ALA A 802 -42.93 -8.38 15.10
CA ALA A 802 -42.49 -8.90 16.41
C ALA A 802 -41.37 -8.01 17.02
N GLN A 803 -41.71 -7.26 18.06
CA GLN A 803 -40.85 -7.04 19.25
C GLN A 803 -41.16 -8.19 20.24
N PRO A 804 -40.35 -8.55 21.26
CA PRO A 804 -39.46 -7.67 22.04
C PRO A 804 -38.10 -8.30 22.47
N GLY A 805 -37.21 -7.50 23.06
CA GLY A 805 -35.95 -8.01 23.63
C GLY A 805 -35.15 -6.96 24.38
N THR A 806 -35.53 -6.74 25.64
CA THR A 806 -34.87 -5.89 26.64
C THR A 806 -33.65 -6.58 27.27
N VAL A 807 -32.83 -5.79 27.99
CA VAL A 807 -31.86 -6.14 29.07
C VAL A 807 -30.42 -6.57 28.63
N PRO A 808 -29.32 -6.34 29.40
CA PRO A 808 -28.96 -5.29 30.37
C PRO A 808 -27.67 -4.50 30.03
N ILE A 809 -27.56 -3.32 30.64
CA ILE A 809 -26.30 -2.64 30.98
C ILE A 809 -25.55 -3.48 32.02
N THR A 810 -24.30 -3.85 31.75
CA THR A 810 -23.38 -4.40 32.75
C THR A 810 -22.29 -3.38 33.06
N SER A 811 -22.37 -2.83 34.27
CA SER A 811 -21.31 -2.08 34.93
C SER A 811 -20.23 -3.04 35.41
N VAL A 812 -18.98 -2.84 34.99
CA VAL A 812 -17.81 -3.45 35.61
C VAL A 812 -16.70 -2.41 35.71
N ASN A 813 -16.47 -1.94 36.95
CA ASN A 813 -15.20 -1.35 37.36
C ASN A 813 -14.08 -2.39 37.20
N PRO A 814 -12.87 -1.96 36.85
CA PRO A 814 -11.78 -2.23 37.79
C PRO A 814 -10.84 -1.04 38.01
N SER A 815 -10.34 -1.03 39.24
CA SER A 815 -9.38 -0.17 39.90
C SER A 815 -8.09 0.16 39.10
N PRO A 816 -7.36 1.23 39.48
CA PRO A 816 -6.16 1.68 38.78
C PRO A 816 -4.91 0.89 39.22
N PRO A 817 -3.88 0.81 38.37
CA PRO A 817 -2.53 0.67 38.87
C PRO A 817 -1.58 1.77 38.36
N THR A 818 -1.04 2.48 39.34
CA THR A 818 0.41 2.64 39.61
C THR A 818 1.28 3.32 38.55
N VAL A 819 1.64 4.56 38.89
CA VAL A 819 2.80 5.29 38.40
C VAL A 819 4.07 4.57 38.82
N SER A 820 4.92 4.22 37.83
CA SER A 820 6.31 3.83 38.06
C SER A 820 7.22 4.81 37.34
N THR A 821 7.85 5.68 38.13
CA THR A 821 9.01 6.49 37.75
C THR A 821 10.21 5.59 37.57
N VAL A 822 10.81 5.62 36.37
CA VAL A 822 12.14 5.05 36.13
C VAL A 822 12.98 6.09 35.41
N THR A 823 13.99 6.60 36.11
CA THR A 823 15.15 7.29 35.56
C THR A 823 16.28 6.26 35.46
N PRO A 824 17.03 6.23 34.36
CA PRO A 824 18.50 6.23 34.48
C PRO A 824 19.12 7.21 33.47
N SER A 825 19.84 8.23 33.93
CA SER A 825 21.31 8.28 34.05
C SER A 825 22.04 8.22 32.69
N VAL A 826 22.48 9.40 32.24
CA VAL A 826 23.34 9.66 31.08
C VAL A 826 24.80 9.34 31.43
N THR A 827 25.39 8.39 30.72
CA THR A 827 26.85 8.23 30.61
C THR A 827 27.36 9.03 29.42
N VAL A 828 28.32 9.92 29.67
CA VAL A 828 29.09 10.67 28.68
C VAL A 828 30.22 9.78 28.16
N THR A 829 30.29 9.54 26.86
CA THR A 829 31.50 9.06 26.17
C THR A 829 31.61 9.68 24.77
N ASP A 830 32.60 10.56 24.66
CA ASP A 830 33.50 10.87 23.55
C ASP A 830 33.06 11.03 22.07
N LYS A 831 33.37 12.25 21.60
CA LYS A 831 33.96 12.64 20.29
C LYS A 831 33.21 12.27 19.01
N GLU A 832 32.37 13.20 18.56
CA GLU A 832 31.91 13.29 17.16
C GLU A 832 32.94 13.96 16.25
N LEU A 833 33.23 13.27 15.15
CA LEU A 833 33.91 13.77 13.95
C LEU A 833 32.94 14.67 13.17
N ILE A 834 33.47 15.80 12.70
CA ILE A 834 32.79 16.77 11.83
C ILE A 834 32.93 16.27 10.39
N GLU A 835 31.82 16.03 9.67
CA GLU A 835 31.85 15.85 8.21
C GLU A 835 31.70 17.21 7.48
N PRO A 836 32.58 17.57 6.52
CA PRO A 836 32.45 18.80 5.75
C PRO A 836 31.94 18.54 4.32
N SER A 837 31.03 19.42 3.86
CA SER A 837 30.49 19.48 2.50
C SER A 837 31.57 19.65 1.42
N LEU A 838 31.60 18.80 0.38
CA LEU A 838 32.48 18.96 -0.79
C LEU A 838 31.71 19.40 -2.04
N MET A 839 32.15 20.52 -2.63
CA MET A 839 31.83 20.93 -3.99
C MET A 839 32.52 19.98 -4.98
N ALA A 840 31.82 19.53 -6.02
CA ALA A 840 32.40 18.68 -7.07
C ALA A 840 33.23 19.53 -8.06
N LEU A 841 34.51 19.20 -8.23
CA LEU A 841 35.42 19.78 -9.24
C LEU A 841 35.37 18.98 -10.55
N GLU A 842 35.57 19.64 -11.71
CA GLU A 842 35.50 19.00 -13.04
C GLU A 842 36.89 18.70 -13.63
N VAL A 843 36.96 17.86 -14.67
CA VAL A 843 38.22 17.53 -15.38
C VAL A 843 38.73 18.77 -16.13
N GLY A 844 40.01 19.08 -15.95
CA GLY A 844 40.66 20.30 -16.46
C GLY A 844 40.80 21.40 -15.42
N ASP A 845 40.16 21.26 -14.24
CA ASP A 845 40.40 22.19 -13.13
C ASP A 845 41.80 21.97 -12.54
N LYS A 846 42.45 23.09 -12.16
CA LYS A 846 43.73 23.05 -11.46
C LYS A 846 43.52 22.73 -9.99
N ALA A 847 44.28 21.77 -9.48
CA ALA A 847 44.33 21.43 -8.07
C ALA A 847 45.79 21.50 -7.60
N VAL A 848 46.01 22.08 -6.43
CA VAL A 848 47.29 21.96 -5.74
C VAL A 848 47.26 20.62 -5.00
N TYR A 849 48.33 19.84 -4.95
CA TYR A 849 48.46 18.69 -4.04
C TYR A 849 49.80 18.75 -3.31
N GLN A 850 49.77 18.78 -1.97
CA GLN A 850 50.95 18.98 -1.11
C GLN A 850 51.85 20.16 -1.54
N GLY A 851 51.25 21.24 -2.01
CA GLY A 851 51.95 22.46 -2.45
C GLY A 851 52.45 22.45 -3.90
N VAL A 852 52.15 21.42 -4.69
CA VAL A 852 52.48 21.34 -6.13
C VAL A 852 51.20 21.50 -6.95
N GLU A 853 51.16 22.46 -7.87
CA GLU A 853 50.04 22.61 -8.82
C GLU A 853 50.05 21.48 -9.86
N GLY A 854 48.89 20.85 -10.04
CA GLY A 854 48.61 19.88 -11.09
C GLY A 854 47.22 20.06 -11.68
N GLU A 855 46.92 19.30 -12.72
CA GLU A 855 45.66 19.36 -13.44
C GLU A 855 44.84 18.09 -13.18
N ILE A 856 43.54 18.24 -12.90
CA ILE A 856 42.65 17.09 -12.73
C ILE A 856 42.40 16.48 -14.10
N VAL A 857 42.92 15.27 -14.34
CA VAL A 857 42.86 14.58 -15.63
C VAL A 857 41.77 13.51 -15.70
N GLY A 858 41.10 13.21 -14.58
CA GLY A 858 39.98 12.26 -14.57
C GLY A 858 39.43 11.95 -13.18
N THR A 859 38.29 11.25 -13.16
CA THR A 859 37.64 10.78 -11.94
C THR A 859 37.21 9.31 -12.09
N ILE A 860 37.43 8.49 -11.07
CA ILE A 860 36.87 7.13 -11.00
C ILE A 860 36.16 6.99 -9.66
N GLY A 861 34.83 6.86 -9.71
CA GLY A 861 33.99 6.90 -8.51
C GLY A 861 34.06 8.28 -7.86
N ILE A 862 34.40 8.33 -6.58
CA ILE A 862 34.58 9.58 -5.82
C ILE A 862 36.03 10.09 -5.82
N ASN A 863 36.98 9.34 -6.42
CA ASN A 863 38.40 9.73 -6.40
C ASN A 863 38.81 10.51 -7.65
N TYR A 864 39.70 11.47 -7.46
CA TYR A 864 40.25 12.34 -8.51
C TYR A 864 41.67 11.92 -8.90
N PHE A 865 42.03 12.08 -10.17
CA PHE A 865 43.39 11.89 -10.66
C PHE A 865 44.00 13.23 -11.03
N ILE A 866 45.12 13.58 -10.41
CA ILE A 866 45.84 14.83 -10.63
C ILE A 866 47.15 14.51 -11.35
N ASP A 867 47.38 15.14 -12.49
CA ASP A 867 48.66 15.09 -13.20
C ASP A 867 49.55 16.24 -12.74
N LEU A 868 50.70 15.90 -12.15
CA LEU A 868 51.73 16.85 -11.69
C LEU A 868 52.85 17.03 -12.72
N GLY A 869 52.64 16.59 -13.97
CA GLY A 869 53.54 16.72 -15.11
C GLY A 869 54.62 15.63 -15.22
N SER A 870 55.04 15.02 -14.10
CA SER A 870 55.99 13.88 -14.08
C SER A 870 55.38 12.57 -13.57
N SER A 871 54.19 12.63 -12.97
CA SER A 871 53.44 11.49 -12.46
C SER A 871 51.98 11.86 -12.24
N THR A 872 51.07 10.93 -12.49
CA THR A 872 49.65 11.05 -12.14
C THR A 872 49.39 10.35 -10.81
N ILE A 873 48.74 11.05 -9.88
CA ILE A 873 48.38 10.52 -8.56
C ILE A 873 46.86 10.48 -8.40
N MET A 874 46.37 9.52 -7.62
CA MET A 874 44.96 9.41 -7.26
C MET A 874 44.77 9.97 -5.85
N VAL A 875 43.78 10.85 -5.68
CA VAL A 875 43.49 11.52 -4.41
C VAL A 875 42.00 11.35 -4.06
N THR A 876 41.69 11.20 -2.77
CA THR A 876 40.30 11.11 -2.30
C THR A 876 39.70 12.52 -2.12
N PRO A 877 38.36 12.66 -2.04
CA PRO A 877 37.73 13.94 -1.73
C PRO A 877 38.24 14.56 -0.42
N ASP A 878 38.47 13.73 0.60
CA ASP A 878 39.00 14.16 1.90
C ASP A 878 40.44 14.68 1.81
N ASP A 879 41.25 14.13 0.89
CA ASP A 879 42.61 14.62 0.63
C ASP A 879 42.60 15.97 -0.11
N LEU A 880 41.59 16.20 -0.95
CA LEU A 880 41.38 17.44 -1.72
C LEU A 880 40.86 18.59 -0.85
N GLN A 881 40.07 18.31 0.18
CA GLN A 881 39.50 19.31 1.10
C GLN A 881 40.55 19.98 2.03
N ARG A 882 41.79 19.47 2.05
CA ARG A 882 42.94 20.04 2.79
C ARG A 882 43.83 20.95 1.95
N LEU A 883 43.43 21.23 0.71
CA LEU A 883 44.05 22.15 -0.24
C LEU A 883 43.14 23.36 -0.45
#